data_AF-A0AAV7DEW2-F1
#
_entry.id   AF-A0AAV7DEW2-F1
#
_cell.length_a   1.000
_cell.length_b   1.000
_cell.length_c   1.000
_cell.angle_alpha   90.00
_cell.angle_beta   90.00
_cell.angle_gamma   90.00
#
_symmetry.space_group_name_H-M   'P 1'
#
loop_
_entity.id
_entity.type
_entity.pdbx_description
1 polymer ?
#
loop_
_entity_poly.entity_id
_entity_poly.type
_entity_poly.pdbx_seq_one_letter_code
_entity_poly.pdbx_strand_id
1 'polypeptide(L)'
;MSNELEKKKLVCAGMKEELESSKQMINVLRKNLENIRSEQVVSEKEIHSLSAACAERESQIGLLQTELAKAHDTWEKEKRRALDSERDNQRITQTFQKDAEEKLHFLHGLYQRLVAGCVLLKEPESMMGNFSWPEICVILQENVDALISDLQQANEKISHLEYACQNKTDVLRDLQKKHEDSLDKLAQQMKDQQNAWQKKTRDLEQHYSVIFGEINSRAQKYQRIAEKSKDKISIYEKTKDQMALENVRIKNLLITSEKDHKCLLAACALMMGTLYPLYNRACTLAAQRNFLQHQMNMYEEVQGEIRNLVQALSDSEIKRSGHTMTSSKQSRCMKLVFRRGVLAVLAANRLQQLGRSSRALFTWMETTHKGPGLIVCPGGVQNCKELRPQNETMRCEEAWKWITSSDLLTAIISSMSDLLEVLNQKDPDSKSQKHFLDMTRNCFSKLMSKLNVASEARCVELQRYPISREPDSLVHRISFQTSHTDLTHTTPIVKCLKVLKKQILAFTQRLHTTEVERRSLRRELSVIKQKISEISRDSGGTEKPNTQDQQFQQSNLVPYEKFSTVFDELNSALLREQEAQILLNEQSQQLLELNYKIELHSQEEAEKDQTLSEAVKSFSETKMELRRKDQSFRQQNRLLMQLEQDKHRLEESISSAENALRTAAREKEVLTNYMKSVAATVQKMRDQTSLSRVVTSRQDVTFQLPNLSPKMFETEDFTGGSDFTVCQSMIKGFLDIYQIARTKAAALEREIVFHKKHITALKSELQTACLRETKSLSLAKLDASALPSSGFLQLQAEPDFSQSYMNFSHVNSRTFQPIDFSSASDLTSATMQELPAKT
;
A
#
# COMPACT_ATOMS: atom_id res chain seq x y z
N MET A 1 12.72 -12.59 75.21
CA MET A 1 14.00 -12.27 74.52
C MET A 1 14.06 -12.81 73.08
N SER A 2 14.04 -14.13 72.80
CA SER A 2 14.19 -14.63 71.40
C SER A 2 13.17 -14.08 70.38
N ASN A 3 11.85 -14.19 70.64
CA ASN A 3 10.83 -13.80 69.66
C ASN A 3 10.84 -12.30 69.29
N GLU A 4 11.35 -11.42 70.17
CA GLU A 4 11.52 -10.00 69.81
C GLU A 4 12.71 -9.76 68.90
N LEU A 5 13.81 -10.50 69.10
CA LEU A 5 14.99 -10.41 68.26
C LEU A 5 14.68 -10.87 66.83
N GLU A 6 13.87 -11.93 66.69
CA GLU A 6 13.44 -12.46 65.40
C GLU A 6 12.46 -11.52 64.68
N LYS A 7 11.47 -10.96 65.37
CA LYS A 7 10.62 -9.89 64.81
C LYS A 7 11.42 -8.67 64.37
N LYS A 8 12.39 -8.21 65.18
CA LYS A 8 13.29 -7.10 64.80
C LYS A 8 14.15 -7.45 63.58
N LYS A 9 14.64 -8.69 63.45
CA LYS A 9 15.35 -9.16 62.24
C LYS A 9 14.46 -9.14 61.00
N LEU A 10 13.22 -9.60 61.09
CA LEU A 10 12.27 -9.61 59.96
C LEU A 10 11.94 -8.19 59.49
N VAL A 11 11.68 -7.27 60.43
CA VAL A 11 11.47 -5.85 60.14
C VAL A 11 12.73 -5.20 59.53
N CYS A 12 13.92 -5.52 60.05
CA CYS A 12 15.18 -5.09 59.45
C CYS A 12 15.47 -5.68 58.07
N ALA A 13 14.87 -6.82 57.70
CA ALA A 13 14.96 -7.38 56.35
C ALA A 13 14.04 -6.61 55.40
N GLY A 14 12.77 -6.40 55.77
CA GLY A 14 11.83 -5.58 54.99
C GLY A 14 12.34 -4.15 54.76
N MET A 15 12.84 -3.49 55.81
CA MET A 15 13.47 -2.16 55.67
C MET A 15 14.68 -2.13 54.73
N LYS A 16 15.43 -3.25 54.60
CA LYS A 16 16.54 -3.35 53.63
C LYS A 16 16.03 -3.51 52.21
N GLU A 17 14.99 -4.33 51.99
CA GLU A 17 14.37 -4.50 50.67
C GLU A 17 13.72 -3.21 50.18
N GLU A 18 13.00 -2.49 51.06
CA GLU A 18 12.47 -1.14 50.78
C GLU A 18 13.60 -0.13 50.49
N LEU A 19 14.72 -0.19 51.24
CA LEU A 19 15.88 0.67 51.00
C LEU A 19 16.56 0.37 49.65
N GLU A 20 16.71 -0.90 49.27
CA GLU A 20 17.28 -1.27 47.96
C GLU A 20 16.32 -0.93 46.81
N SER A 21 15.01 -1.12 46.99
CA SER A 21 13.98 -0.66 46.03
C SER A 21 14.04 0.86 45.85
N SER A 22 14.15 1.61 46.95
CA SER A 22 14.31 3.07 46.93
C SER A 22 15.62 3.50 46.24
N LYS A 23 16.74 2.84 46.50
CA LYS A 23 18.01 3.07 45.79
C LYS A 23 17.90 2.78 44.29
N GLN A 24 17.22 1.70 43.89
CA GLN A 24 16.97 1.39 42.48
C GLN A 24 16.11 2.48 41.83
N MET A 25 15.04 2.92 42.48
CA MET A 25 14.19 4.02 42.01
C MET A 25 14.98 5.34 41.87
N ILE A 26 15.80 5.69 42.86
CA ILE A 26 16.69 6.87 42.80
C ILE A 26 17.69 6.76 41.64
N ASN A 27 18.23 5.57 41.37
CA ASN A 27 19.14 5.35 40.24
C ASN A 27 18.43 5.44 38.88
N VAL A 28 17.18 4.98 38.77
CA VAL A 28 16.35 5.17 37.56
C VAL A 28 16.03 6.66 37.36
N LEU A 29 15.59 7.36 38.41
CA LEU A 29 15.33 8.80 38.37
C LEU A 29 16.59 9.59 38.00
N ARG A 30 17.76 9.23 38.53
CA ARG A 30 19.03 9.87 38.16
C ARG A 30 19.38 9.66 36.68
N LYS A 31 19.19 8.45 36.14
CA LYS A 31 19.39 8.19 34.70
C LYS A 31 18.41 8.99 33.84
N ASN A 32 17.14 9.07 34.23
CA ASN A 32 16.14 9.84 33.51
C ASN A 32 16.46 11.34 33.53
N LEU A 33 16.90 11.89 34.67
CA LEU A 33 17.34 13.29 34.77
C LEU A 33 18.58 13.57 33.91
N GLU A 34 19.52 12.64 33.82
CA GLU A 34 20.71 12.81 32.99
C GLU A 34 20.38 12.71 31.49
N ASN A 35 19.47 11.82 31.11
CA ASN A 35 18.93 11.77 29.75
C ASN A 35 18.24 13.09 29.38
N ILE A 36 17.33 13.59 30.22
CA ILE A 36 16.62 14.87 30.01
C ILE A 36 17.61 16.04 29.90
N ARG A 37 18.68 16.06 30.71
CA ARG A 37 19.77 17.04 30.57
C ARG A 37 20.50 16.93 29.24
N SER A 38 20.79 15.71 28.78
CA SER A 38 21.45 15.53 27.48
C SER A 38 20.56 15.99 26.32
N GLU A 39 19.25 15.72 26.40
CA GLU A 39 18.24 16.17 25.43
C GLU A 39 18.10 17.70 25.46
N GLN A 40 18.08 18.31 26.65
CA GLN A 40 18.10 19.77 26.84
C GLN A 40 19.33 20.40 26.15
N VAL A 41 20.54 19.89 26.41
CA VAL A 41 21.78 20.41 25.79
C VAL A 41 21.81 20.25 24.27
N VAL A 42 21.15 19.22 23.72
CA VAL A 42 20.95 19.10 22.26
C VAL A 42 19.99 20.18 21.75
N SER A 43 18.83 20.34 22.41
CA SER A 43 17.85 21.37 22.04
C SER A 43 18.41 22.80 22.16
N GLU A 44 19.23 23.11 23.16
CA GLU A 44 19.90 24.40 23.31
C GLU A 44 20.87 24.68 22.14
N LYS A 45 21.59 23.66 21.67
CA LYS A 45 22.47 23.78 20.48
C LYS A 45 21.68 23.97 19.19
N GLU A 46 20.53 23.32 19.05
CA GLU A 46 19.61 23.51 17.92
C GLU A 46 18.98 24.91 17.93
N ILE A 47 18.58 25.42 19.11
CA ILE A 47 18.10 26.80 19.26
C ILE A 47 19.20 27.81 18.90
N HIS A 48 20.45 27.58 19.33
CA HIS A 48 21.56 28.45 18.96
C HIS A 48 21.89 28.43 17.46
N SER A 49 21.84 27.26 16.80
CA SER A 49 22.11 27.19 15.36
C SER A 49 20.98 27.81 14.53
N LEU A 50 19.71 27.62 14.94
CA LEU A 50 18.56 28.30 14.36
C LEU A 50 18.64 29.83 14.56
N SER A 51 19.00 30.29 15.77
CA SER A 51 19.17 31.72 16.05
C SER A 51 20.27 32.36 15.20
N ALA A 52 21.39 31.66 14.96
CA ALA A 52 22.44 32.14 14.07
C ALA A 52 21.97 32.22 12.61
N ALA A 53 21.25 31.19 12.13
CA ALA A 53 20.67 31.17 10.78
C ALA A 53 19.58 32.25 10.59
N CYS A 54 18.83 32.61 11.64
CA CYS A 54 17.91 33.74 11.62
C CYS A 54 18.66 35.07 11.48
N ALA A 55 19.71 35.31 12.29
CA ALA A 55 20.52 36.53 12.20
C ALA A 55 21.19 36.70 10.83
N GLU A 56 21.63 35.60 10.20
CA GLU A 56 22.18 35.63 8.83
C GLU A 56 21.10 35.98 7.78
N ARG A 57 19.89 35.43 7.91
CA ARG A 57 18.75 35.79 7.04
C ARG A 57 18.29 37.23 7.24
N GLU A 58 18.28 37.73 8.46
CA GLU A 58 18.00 39.15 8.77
C GLU A 58 19.04 40.07 8.11
N SER A 59 20.32 39.71 8.13
CA SER A 59 21.39 40.42 7.41
C SER A 59 21.15 40.43 5.89
N GLN A 60 20.79 39.28 5.30
CA GLN A 60 20.45 39.19 3.87
C GLN A 60 19.21 40.03 3.51
N ILE A 61 18.17 40.02 4.34
CA ILE A 61 16.98 40.86 4.18
C ILE A 61 17.36 42.35 4.26
N GLY A 62 18.20 42.74 5.21
CA GLY A 62 18.71 44.11 5.33
C GLY A 62 19.49 44.56 4.08
N LEU A 63 20.37 43.70 3.54
CA LEU A 63 21.08 43.98 2.29
C LEU A 63 20.11 44.19 1.13
N LEU A 64 19.17 43.26 0.91
CA LEU A 64 18.15 43.35 -0.15
C LEU A 64 17.25 44.59 0.00
N GLN A 65 16.89 44.98 1.23
CA GLN A 65 16.17 46.22 1.49
C GLN A 65 17.00 47.46 1.07
N THR A 66 18.31 47.49 1.35
CA THR A 66 19.15 48.62 0.89
C THR A 66 19.35 48.64 -0.62
N GLU A 67 19.41 47.48 -1.28
CA GLU A 67 19.48 47.41 -2.75
C GLU A 67 18.17 47.87 -3.40
N LEU A 68 17.03 47.46 -2.87
CA LEU A 68 15.70 47.91 -3.32
C LEU A 68 15.53 49.42 -3.12
N ALA A 69 15.97 49.97 -1.97
CA ALA A 69 15.98 51.41 -1.74
C ALA A 69 16.87 52.14 -2.77
N LYS A 70 18.09 51.66 -3.02
CA LYS A 70 19.01 52.24 -4.04
C LYS A 70 18.39 52.18 -5.45
N ALA A 71 17.73 51.09 -5.82
CA ALA A 71 17.07 50.92 -7.11
C ALA A 71 15.85 51.84 -7.27
N HIS A 72 15.11 52.08 -6.19
CA HIS A 72 14.04 53.07 -6.18
C HIS A 72 14.60 54.50 -6.37
N ASP A 73 15.68 54.82 -5.67
CA ASP A 73 16.39 56.10 -5.75
C ASP A 73 16.94 56.40 -7.16
N THR A 74 17.48 55.39 -7.85
CA THR A 74 17.95 55.54 -9.24
C THR A 74 16.79 55.69 -10.22
N TRP A 75 15.69 54.95 -10.03
CA TRP A 75 14.48 55.09 -10.82
C TRP A 75 13.85 56.49 -10.67
N GLU A 76 13.78 57.04 -9.45
CA GLU A 76 13.31 58.41 -9.22
C GLU A 76 14.20 59.48 -9.89
N LYS A 77 15.52 59.26 -9.90
CA LYS A 77 16.47 60.14 -10.60
C LYS A 77 16.27 60.06 -12.11
N GLU A 78 16.03 58.87 -12.67
CA GLU A 78 15.75 58.69 -14.09
C GLU A 78 14.42 59.32 -14.50
N LYS A 79 13.37 59.13 -13.70
CA LYS A 79 12.06 59.77 -13.89
C LYS A 79 12.16 61.30 -13.91
N ARG A 80 13.01 61.90 -13.07
CA ARG A 80 13.31 63.34 -13.11
C ARG A 80 14.05 63.74 -14.38
N ARG A 81 15.10 63.00 -14.78
CA ARG A 81 15.82 63.23 -16.05
C ARG A 81 14.90 63.20 -17.27
N ALA A 82 13.95 62.27 -17.32
CA ALA A 82 12.96 62.19 -18.40
C ALA A 82 12.03 63.41 -18.45
N LEU A 83 11.57 63.91 -17.29
CA LEU A 83 10.74 65.13 -17.23
C LEU A 83 11.53 66.41 -17.54
N ASP A 84 12.84 66.44 -17.26
CA ASP A 84 13.72 67.55 -17.64
C ASP A 84 13.96 67.56 -19.16
N SER A 85 14.26 66.40 -19.78
CA SER A 85 14.46 66.30 -21.23
C SER A 85 13.17 66.54 -22.03
N GLU A 86 12.00 66.18 -21.51
CA GLU A 86 10.71 66.55 -22.09
C GLU A 86 10.50 68.07 -22.09
N ARG A 87 10.81 68.75 -20.97
CA ARG A 87 10.77 70.23 -20.89
C ARG A 87 11.75 70.90 -21.85
N ASP A 88 12.92 70.30 -22.08
CA ASP A 88 13.90 70.82 -23.03
C ASP A 88 13.47 70.61 -24.50
N ASN A 89 12.89 69.46 -24.83
CA ASN A 89 12.27 69.23 -26.14
C ASN A 89 11.13 70.22 -26.43
N GLN A 90 10.30 70.53 -25.43
CA GLN A 90 9.25 71.56 -25.56
C GLN A 90 9.86 72.95 -25.80
N ARG A 91 10.93 73.33 -25.08
CA ARG A 91 11.65 74.60 -25.30
C ARG A 91 12.26 74.68 -26.71
N ILE A 92 12.93 73.63 -27.17
CA ILE A 92 13.51 73.54 -28.53
C ILE A 92 12.41 73.69 -29.60
N THR A 93 11.28 73.03 -29.42
CA THR A 93 10.12 73.12 -30.34
C THR A 93 9.58 74.55 -30.43
N GLN A 94 9.48 75.24 -29.29
CA GLN A 94 9.04 76.65 -29.25
C GLN A 94 10.05 77.58 -29.94
N THR A 95 11.36 77.37 -29.77
CA THR A 95 12.38 78.18 -30.45
C THR A 95 12.35 78.00 -31.97
N PHE A 96 12.11 76.78 -32.46
CA PHE A 96 11.96 76.52 -33.89
C PHE A 96 10.70 77.18 -34.49
N GLN A 97 9.59 77.18 -33.77
CA GLN A 97 8.37 77.89 -34.20
C GLN A 97 8.62 79.41 -34.31
N LYS A 98 9.29 80.00 -33.32
CA LYS A 98 9.62 81.43 -33.32
C LYS A 98 10.57 81.83 -34.46
N ASP A 99 11.62 81.04 -34.72
CA ASP A 99 12.55 81.26 -35.83
C ASP A 99 11.84 81.15 -37.21
N ALA A 100 10.88 80.22 -37.36
CA ALA A 100 10.06 80.13 -38.56
C ALA A 100 9.16 81.37 -38.75
N GLU A 101 8.57 81.89 -37.68
CA GLU A 101 7.78 83.15 -37.71
C GLU A 101 8.66 84.35 -38.05
N GLU A 102 9.85 84.48 -37.45
CA GLU A 102 10.79 85.59 -37.72
C GLU A 102 11.25 85.59 -39.18
N LYS A 103 11.55 84.42 -39.75
CA LYS A 103 11.89 84.25 -41.18
C LYS A 103 10.74 84.62 -42.11
N LEU A 104 9.50 84.28 -41.74
CA LEU A 104 8.30 84.66 -42.49
C LEU A 104 8.09 86.18 -42.50
N HIS A 105 8.25 86.83 -41.35
CA HIS A 105 8.17 88.30 -41.23
C HIS A 105 9.28 88.99 -42.03
N PHE A 106 10.50 88.46 -42.01
CA PHE A 106 11.61 88.98 -42.82
C PHE A 106 11.31 88.92 -44.33
N LEU A 107 10.82 87.78 -44.84
CA LEU A 107 10.40 87.65 -46.24
C LEU A 107 9.30 88.67 -46.61
N HIS A 108 8.30 88.85 -45.75
CA HIS A 108 7.22 89.79 -46.00
C HIS A 108 7.72 91.25 -46.02
N GLY A 109 8.63 91.62 -45.12
CA GLY A 109 9.27 92.95 -45.10
C GLY A 109 10.24 93.21 -46.26
N LEU A 110 10.79 92.15 -46.88
CA LEU A 110 11.58 92.23 -48.11
C LEU A 110 10.67 92.43 -49.32
N TYR A 111 9.57 91.67 -49.40
CA TYR A 111 8.53 91.82 -50.43
C TYR A 111 7.94 93.24 -50.45
N GLN A 112 7.58 93.80 -49.28
CA GLN A 112 7.09 95.19 -49.18
C GLN A 112 8.13 96.22 -49.63
N ARG A 113 9.41 96.05 -49.31
CA ARG A 113 10.48 96.96 -49.75
C ARG A 113 10.75 96.88 -51.26
N LEU A 114 10.63 95.69 -51.86
CA LEU A 114 10.76 95.53 -53.31
C LEU A 114 9.65 96.27 -54.06
N VAL A 115 8.42 96.23 -53.53
CA VAL A 115 7.25 96.94 -54.10
C VAL A 115 7.36 98.47 -53.98
N ALA A 116 8.11 98.98 -53.00
CA ALA A 116 8.26 100.43 -52.76
C ALA A 116 9.49 101.07 -53.44
N GLY A 117 10.39 100.28 -54.05
CA GLY A 117 11.78 100.69 -54.33
C GLY A 117 12.13 101.10 -55.77
N CYS A 118 11.17 101.29 -56.69
CA CYS A 118 11.45 101.44 -58.13
C CYS A 118 11.45 102.88 -58.68
N VAL A 119 12.04 103.86 -57.98
CA VAL A 119 12.43 105.16 -58.58
C VAL A 119 13.71 105.68 -57.94
N LEU A 120 14.77 105.85 -58.75
CA LEU A 120 15.80 106.92 -58.72
C LEU A 120 17.07 106.48 -59.48
N LEU A 121 17.05 106.64 -60.80
CA LEU A 121 18.27 106.93 -61.56
C LEU A 121 18.14 108.38 -62.05
N LYS A 122 18.98 109.27 -61.54
CA LYS A 122 19.18 110.61 -62.09
C LYS A 122 20.44 110.57 -62.94
N GLU A 123 20.31 110.86 -64.23
CA GLU A 123 21.47 111.22 -65.06
C GLU A 123 22.00 112.60 -64.62
N PRO A 124 23.32 112.82 -64.59
CA PRO A 124 23.91 114.12 -64.33
C PRO A 124 23.94 115.00 -65.59
N GLU A 125 23.61 116.28 -65.41
CA GLU A 125 23.53 117.29 -66.46
C GLU A 125 24.93 117.65 -67.01
N SER A 126 25.09 117.68 -68.34
CA SER A 126 26.34 117.99 -69.01
C SER A 126 26.58 119.51 -69.12
N MET A 127 27.32 120.10 -68.18
CA MET A 127 27.83 121.46 -68.32
C MET A 127 29.13 121.51 -69.14
N MET A 128 29.02 121.41 -70.47
CA MET A 128 30.08 121.79 -71.40
C MET A 128 29.73 123.13 -72.06
N GLY A 129 30.24 124.22 -71.50
CA GLY A 129 30.14 125.57 -72.05
C GLY A 129 31.51 126.23 -72.15
N ASN A 130 31.97 126.46 -73.38
CA ASN A 130 33.15 127.26 -73.72
C ASN A 130 34.50 126.81 -73.11
N PHE A 131 34.80 125.52 -73.19
CA PHE A 131 36.20 125.05 -73.13
C PHE A 131 36.84 125.16 -74.51
N SER A 132 38.06 125.68 -74.58
CA SER A 132 38.90 125.57 -75.78
C SER A 132 39.32 124.11 -76.00
N TRP A 133 39.66 123.73 -77.23
CA TRP A 133 40.04 122.34 -77.56
C TRP A 133 41.15 121.76 -76.63
N PRO A 134 42.20 122.51 -76.24
CA PRO A 134 43.16 122.04 -75.24
C PRO A 134 42.56 121.75 -73.87
N GLU A 135 41.62 122.57 -73.37
CA GLU A 135 40.98 122.40 -72.07
C GLU A 135 40.02 121.20 -72.08
N ILE A 136 39.29 120.98 -73.18
CA ILE A 136 38.51 119.75 -73.39
C ILE A 136 39.44 118.53 -73.39
N CYS A 137 40.59 118.61 -74.07
CA CYS A 137 41.56 117.52 -74.07
C CYS A 137 42.16 117.25 -72.67
N VAL A 138 42.44 118.27 -71.86
CA VAL A 138 42.91 118.08 -70.47
C VAL A 138 41.81 117.45 -69.61
N ILE A 139 40.57 117.96 -69.67
CA ILE A 139 39.45 117.40 -68.90
C ILE A 139 39.10 115.97 -69.38
N LEU A 140 39.19 115.68 -70.67
CA LEU A 140 39.06 114.32 -71.19
C LEU A 140 40.21 113.43 -70.73
N GLN A 141 41.45 113.91 -70.73
CA GLN A 141 42.62 113.17 -70.24
C GLN A 141 42.48 112.85 -68.75
N GLU A 142 42.13 113.83 -67.91
CA GLU A 142 41.90 113.66 -66.47
C GLU A 142 40.72 112.70 -66.19
N ASN A 143 39.62 112.81 -66.95
CA ASN A 143 38.50 111.86 -66.83
C ASN A 143 38.87 110.45 -67.32
N VAL A 144 39.69 110.33 -68.37
CA VAL A 144 40.19 109.03 -68.87
C VAL A 144 41.16 108.42 -67.85
N ASP A 145 42.08 109.20 -67.27
CA ASP A 145 43.03 108.73 -66.26
C ASP A 145 42.29 108.36 -64.94
N ALA A 146 41.26 109.11 -64.56
CA ALA A 146 40.37 108.76 -63.46
C ALA A 146 39.59 107.46 -63.74
N LEU A 147 39.00 107.31 -64.93
CA LEU A 147 38.32 106.07 -65.34
C LEU A 147 39.28 104.88 -65.44
N ILE A 148 40.53 105.09 -65.86
CA ILE A 148 41.58 104.06 -65.84
C ILE A 148 41.92 103.67 -64.41
N SER A 149 42.04 104.64 -63.48
CA SER A 149 42.31 104.36 -62.06
C SER A 149 41.15 103.64 -61.38
N ASP A 150 39.90 104.07 -61.63
CA ASP A 150 38.69 103.41 -61.14
C ASP A 150 38.54 102.00 -61.71
N LEU A 151 38.87 101.80 -62.99
CA LEU A 151 38.85 100.47 -63.64
C LEU A 151 39.96 99.57 -63.11
N GLN A 152 41.17 100.09 -62.85
CA GLN A 152 42.25 99.37 -62.18
C GLN A 152 41.83 98.96 -60.76
N GLN A 153 41.29 99.89 -59.97
CA GLN A 153 40.81 99.62 -58.61
C GLN A 153 39.62 98.63 -58.60
N ALA A 154 38.73 98.71 -59.58
CA ALA A 154 37.65 97.74 -59.76
C ALA A 154 38.20 96.35 -60.13
N ASN A 155 39.21 96.28 -61.00
CA ASN A 155 39.86 95.03 -61.39
C ASN A 155 40.62 94.38 -60.22
N GLU A 156 41.29 95.17 -59.37
CA GLU A 156 41.91 94.70 -58.12
C GLU A 156 40.86 94.15 -57.14
N LYS A 157 39.73 94.86 -56.97
CA LYS A 157 38.60 94.39 -56.16
C LYS A 157 38.00 93.10 -56.71
N ILE A 158 37.84 92.98 -58.03
CA ILE A 158 37.38 91.74 -58.68
C ILE A 158 38.37 90.61 -58.41
N SER A 159 39.67 90.81 -58.65
CA SER A 159 40.70 89.79 -58.40
C SER A 159 40.73 89.34 -56.93
N HIS A 160 40.57 90.26 -55.98
CA HIS A 160 40.46 89.93 -54.55
C HIS A 160 39.16 89.16 -54.23
N LEU A 161 38.03 89.53 -54.85
CA LEU A 161 36.75 88.82 -54.68
C LEU A 161 36.80 87.43 -55.31
N GLU A 162 37.40 87.26 -56.49
CA GLU A 162 37.64 85.97 -57.14
C GLU A 162 38.50 85.07 -56.26
N TYR A 163 39.62 85.59 -55.73
CA TYR A 163 40.46 84.87 -54.77
C TYR A 163 39.70 84.49 -53.48
N ALA A 164 38.91 85.41 -52.91
CA ALA A 164 38.11 85.15 -51.72
C ALA A 164 36.97 84.15 -51.98
N CYS A 165 36.36 84.17 -53.17
CA CYS A 165 35.37 83.19 -53.60
C CYS A 165 36.00 81.82 -53.83
N GLN A 166 37.15 81.76 -54.52
CA GLN A 166 37.89 80.53 -54.78
C GLN A 166 38.30 79.86 -53.47
N ASN A 167 38.91 80.60 -52.54
CA ASN A 167 39.23 80.13 -51.19
C ASN A 167 37.99 79.61 -50.46
N LYS A 168 36.85 80.30 -50.52
CA LYS A 168 35.60 79.82 -49.91
C LYS A 168 35.10 78.52 -50.55
N THR A 169 35.16 78.37 -51.87
CA THR A 169 34.78 77.12 -52.55
C THR A 169 35.73 75.97 -52.23
N ASP A 170 37.03 76.22 -52.09
CA ASP A 170 38.00 75.19 -51.71
C ASP A 170 37.81 74.76 -50.24
N VAL A 171 37.58 75.71 -49.31
CA VAL A 171 37.22 75.41 -47.91
C VAL A 171 35.89 74.65 -47.82
N LEU A 172 34.88 75.00 -48.63
CA LEU A 172 33.61 74.27 -48.69
C LEU A 172 33.80 72.85 -49.23
N ARG A 173 34.65 72.66 -50.26
CA ARG A 173 34.96 71.33 -50.81
C ARG A 173 35.68 70.46 -49.78
N ASP A 174 36.63 71.02 -49.04
CA ASP A 174 37.34 70.34 -47.95
C ASP A 174 36.40 69.98 -46.79
N LEU A 175 35.47 70.87 -46.44
CA LEU A 175 34.46 70.62 -45.41
C LEU A 175 33.48 69.51 -45.84
N GLN A 176 32.99 69.57 -47.07
CA GLN A 176 32.13 68.54 -47.66
C GLN A 176 32.83 67.19 -47.66
N LYS A 177 34.09 67.13 -48.11
CA LYS A 177 34.87 65.89 -48.12
C LYS A 177 35.10 65.33 -46.71
N LYS A 178 35.43 66.17 -45.72
CA LYS A 178 35.55 65.76 -44.31
C LYS A 178 34.22 65.26 -43.72
N HIS A 179 33.10 65.79 -44.19
CA HIS A 179 31.77 65.34 -43.79
C HIS A 179 31.42 64.00 -44.44
N GLU A 180 31.71 63.80 -45.72
CA GLU A 180 31.58 62.53 -46.44
C GLU A 180 32.47 61.43 -45.80
N ASP A 181 33.76 61.72 -45.58
CA ASP A 181 34.71 60.86 -44.87
C ASP A 181 34.25 60.49 -43.44
N SER A 182 33.44 61.33 -42.77
CA SER A 182 32.93 61.06 -41.42
C SER A 182 31.62 60.27 -41.44
N LEU A 183 30.75 60.51 -42.42
CA LEU A 183 29.57 59.68 -42.70
C LEU A 183 29.97 58.25 -43.10
N ASP A 184 30.97 58.07 -43.96
CA ASP A 184 31.45 56.74 -44.37
C ASP A 184 32.03 55.95 -43.19
N LYS A 185 32.81 56.63 -42.31
CA LYS A 185 33.31 56.02 -41.06
C LYS A 185 32.17 55.62 -40.14
N LEU A 186 31.13 56.46 -40.00
CA LEU A 186 29.96 56.16 -39.18
C LEU A 186 29.15 54.99 -39.77
N ALA A 187 28.94 54.95 -41.09
CA ALA A 187 28.26 53.87 -41.78
C ALA A 187 28.99 52.54 -41.63
N GLN A 188 30.33 52.54 -41.74
CA GLN A 188 31.14 51.35 -41.51
C GLN A 188 31.09 50.90 -40.04
N GLN A 189 31.17 51.83 -39.07
CA GLN A 189 30.99 51.50 -37.65
C GLN A 189 29.61 50.90 -37.34
N MET A 190 28.53 51.45 -37.91
CA MET A 190 27.18 50.91 -37.76
C MET A 190 27.06 49.50 -38.35
N LYS A 191 27.68 49.25 -39.52
CA LYS A 191 27.73 47.93 -40.16
C LYS A 191 28.51 46.92 -39.33
N ASP A 192 29.64 47.31 -38.76
CA ASP A 192 30.46 46.44 -37.91
C ASP A 192 29.76 46.12 -36.58
N GLN A 193 29.06 47.10 -35.99
CA GLN A 193 28.19 46.87 -34.84
C GLN A 193 27.05 45.90 -35.19
N GLN A 194 26.34 46.12 -36.31
CA GLN A 194 25.26 45.23 -36.75
C GLN A 194 25.75 43.79 -36.97
N ASN A 195 26.92 43.61 -37.60
CA ASN A 195 27.56 42.32 -37.79
C ASN A 195 27.93 41.64 -36.46
N ALA A 196 28.46 42.40 -35.49
CA ALA A 196 28.77 41.89 -34.15
C ALA A 196 27.51 41.46 -33.39
N TRP A 197 26.43 42.24 -33.44
CA TRP A 197 25.13 41.87 -32.87
C TRP A 197 24.52 40.63 -33.53
N GLN A 198 24.53 40.55 -34.87
CA GLN A 198 24.07 39.36 -35.59
C GLN A 198 24.90 38.12 -35.26
N LYS A 199 26.21 38.26 -35.10
CA LYS A 199 27.07 37.15 -34.66
C LYS A 199 26.67 36.68 -33.26
N LYS A 200 26.58 37.60 -32.29
CA LYS A 200 26.15 37.27 -30.91
C LYS A 200 24.77 36.61 -30.86
N THR A 201 23.83 37.06 -31.71
CA THR A 201 22.48 36.46 -31.81
C THR A 201 22.56 35.03 -32.33
N ARG A 202 23.30 34.79 -33.42
CA ARG A 202 23.53 33.43 -33.96
C ARG A 202 24.24 32.50 -32.97
N ASP A 203 25.24 33.01 -32.25
CA ASP A 203 25.98 32.24 -31.24
C ASP A 203 25.04 31.83 -30.07
N LEU A 204 24.12 32.73 -29.65
CA LEU A 204 23.09 32.43 -28.65
C LEU A 204 22.04 31.44 -29.16
N GLU A 205 21.53 31.61 -30.38
CA GLU A 205 20.58 30.69 -31.02
C GLU A 205 21.14 29.26 -31.13
N GLN A 206 22.43 29.13 -31.50
CA GLN A 206 23.12 27.85 -31.53
C GLN A 206 23.25 27.24 -30.12
N HIS A 207 23.66 28.04 -29.13
CA HIS A 207 23.76 27.60 -27.74
C HIS A 207 22.41 27.09 -27.18
N TYR A 208 21.32 27.84 -27.40
CA TYR A 208 19.98 27.41 -26.99
C TYR A 208 19.50 26.18 -27.78
N SER A 209 19.84 26.05 -29.06
CA SER A 209 19.50 24.87 -29.87
C SER A 209 20.19 23.60 -29.35
N VAL A 210 21.45 23.70 -28.93
CA VAL A 210 22.18 22.58 -28.29
C VAL A 210 21.52 22.19 -26.96
N ILE A 211 21.30 23.15 -26.06
CA ILE A 211 20.66 22.90 -24.77
C ILE A 211 19.25 22.30 -24.94
N PHE A 212 18.46 22.82 -25.89
CA PHE A 212 17.13 22.29 -26.18
C PHE A 212 17.20 20.84 -26.72
N GLY A 213 18.17 20.54 -27.59
CA GLY A 213 18.45 19.18 -28.06
C GLY A 213 18.83 18.23 -26.93
N GLU A 214 19.69 18.66 -26.01
CA GLU A 214 20.08 17.88 -24.83
C GLU A 214 18.89 17.61 -23.90
N ILE A 215 18.11 18.65 -23.56
CA ILE A 215 16.91 18.55 -22.73
C ILE A 215 15.89 17.60 -23.38
N ASN A 216 15.62 17.74 -24.68
CA ASN A 216 14.70 16.86 -25.40
C ASN A 216 15.21 15.40 -25.40
N SER A 217 16.51 15.18 -25.64
CA SER A 217 17.12 13.84 -25.56
C SER A 217 16.97 13.22 -24.17
N ARG A 218 17.07 14.03 -23.11
CA ARG A 218 16.92 13.63 -21.71
C ARG A 218 15.45 13.34 -21.36
N ALA A 219 14.53 14.18 -21.82
CA ALA A 219 13.08 13.97 -21.68
C ALA A 219 12.66 12.64 -22.35
N GLN A 220 13.10 12.39 -23.59
CA GLN A 220 12.85 11.11 -24.26
C GLN A 220 13.48 9.90 -23.54
N LYS A 221 14.64 10.05 -22.90
CA LYS A 221 15.23 8.97 -22.07
C LYS A 221 14.33 8.66 -20.87
N TYR A 222 13.84 9.68 -20.16
CA TYR A 222 12.91 9.47 -19.04
C TYR A 222 11.56 8.91 -19.49
N GLN A 223 11.02 9.36 -20.63
CA GLN A 223 9.80 8.80 -21.20
C GLN A 223 9.95 7.30 -21.48
N ARG A 224 11.02 6.86 -22.16
CA ARG A 224 11.29 5.43 -22.40
C ARG A 224 11.47 4.62 -21.11
N ILE A 225 11.96 5.24 -20.03
CA ILE A 225 12.07 4.59 -18.71
C ILE A 225 10.69 4.46 -18.07
N ALA A 226 9.84 5.48 -18.17
CA ALA A 226 8.46 5.46 -17.67
C ALA A 226 7.55 4.47 -18.43
N GLU A 227 7.73 4.35 -19.76
CA GLU A 227 7.07 3.33 -20.58
C GLU A 227 7.51 1.92 -20.13
N LYS A 228 8.82 1.68 -20.01
CA LYS A 228 9.36 0.41 -19.50
C LYS A 228 8.94 0.09 -18.06
N SER A 229 8.74 1.07 -17.19
CA SER A 229 8.25 0.84 -15.83
C SER A 229 6.75 0.54 -15.82
N LYS A 230 5.95 1.24 -16.65
CA LYS A 230 4.53 0.95 -16.87
C LYS A 230 4.30 -0.47 -17.40
N ASP A 231 5.08 -0.92 -18.37
CA ASP A 231 4.99 -2.29 -18.90
C ASP A 231 5.31 -3.33 -17.81
N LYS A 232 6.36 -3.10 -17.01
CA LYS A 232 6.69 -3.95 -15.86
C LYS A 232 5.57 -3.96 -14.82
N ILE A 233 4.96 -2.82 -14.52
CA ILE A 233 3.82 -2.72 -13.59
C ILE A 233 2.64 -3.56 -14.13
N SER A 234 2.29 -3.44 -15.41
CA SER A 234 1.21 -4.25 -16.00
C SER A 234 1.50 -5.76 -15.97
N ILE A 235 2.76 -6.17 -16.12
CA ILE A 235 3.17 -7.57 -15.93
C ILE A 235 3.00 -7.98 -14.46
N TYR A 236 3.44 -7.16 -13.50
CA TYR A 236 3.28 -7.43 -12.07
C TYR A 236 1.82 -7.44 -11.60
N GLU A 237 0.96 -6.61 -12.19
CA GLU A 237 -0.49 -6.64 -11.95
C GLU A 237 -1.08 -7.97 -12.41
N LYS A 238 -0.78 -8.40 -13.65
CA LYS A 238 -1.22 -9.71 -14.16
C LYS A 238 -0.72 -10.89 -13.31
N THR A 239 0.53 -10.86 -12.84
CA THR A 239 1.04 -11.93 -11.97
C THR A 239 0.42 -11.87 -10.57
N LYS A 240 0.14 -10.68 -10.03
CA LYS A 240 -0.60 -10.51 -8.77
C LYS A 240 -2.01 -11.07 -8.87
N ASP A 241 -2.72 -10.78 -9.96
CA ASP A 241 -4.08 -11.27 -10.19
C ASP A 241 -4.10 -12.80 -10.36
N GLN A 242 -3.14 -13.36 -11.11
CA GLN A 242 -2.97 -14.82 -11.21
C GLN A 242 -2.69 -15.45 -9.83
N MET A 243 -1.78 -14.86 -9.04
CA MET A 243 -1.47 -15.34 -7.69
C MET A 243 -2.65 -15.19 -6.71
N ALA A 244 -3.53 -14.20 -6.92
CA ALA A 244 -4.77 -14.06 -6.16
C ALA A 244 -5.78 -15.16 -6.51
N LEU A 245 -5.93 -15.48 -7.80
CA LEU A 245 -6.76 -16.59 -8.28
C LEU A 245 -6.26 -17.95 -7.76
N GLU A 246 -4.95 -18.22 -7.81
CA GLU A 246 -4.35 -19.43 -7.25
C GLU A 246 -4.52 -19.49 -5.72
N ASN A 247 -4.40 -18.37 -5.00
CA ASN A 247 -4.69 -18.33 -3.57
C ASN A 247 -6.15 -18.69 -3.25
N VAL A 248 -7.12 -18.20 -4.04
CA VAL A 248 -8.54 -18.58 -3.87
C VAL A 248 -8.74 -20.06 -4.20
N ARG A 249 -8.11 -20.57 -5.27
CA ARG A 249 -8.14 -21.99 -5.65
C ARG A 249 -7.60 -22.88 -4.53
N ILE A 250 -6.42 -22.57 -3.98
CA ILE A 250 -5.78 -23.34 -2.91
C ILE A 250 -6.59 -23.27 -1.62
N LYS A 251 -7.15 -22.10 -1.25
CA LYS A 251 -8.05 -21.97 -0.09
C LYS A 251 -9.30 -22.84 -0.24
N ASN A 252 -9.91 -22.87 -1.42
CA ASN A 252 -11.07 -23.72 -1.68
C ASN A 252 -10.71 -25.22 -1.64
N LEU A 253 -9.53 -25.60 -2.15
CA LEU A 253 -9.02 -26.97 -2.04
C LEU A 253 -8.73 -27.38 -0.58
N LEU A 254 -8.20 -26.47 0.24
CA LEU A 254 -7.98 -26.71 1.66
C LEU A 254 -9.31 -26.88 2.43
N ILE A 255 -10.29 -25.99 2.18
CA ILE A 255 -11.61 -26.07 2.82
C ILE A 255 -12.37 -27.35 2.42
N THR A 256 -12.23 -27.81 1.18
CA THR A 256 -12.81 -29.09 0.73
C THR A 256 -12.09 -30.28 1.37
N SER A 257 -10.75 -30.32 1.35
CA SER A 257 -9.96 -31.34 2.02
C SER A 257 -10.24 -31.43 3.55
N GLU A 258 -10.40 -30.30 4.23
CA GLU A 258 -10.75 -30.26 5.66
C GLU A 258 -12.15 -30.85 5.92
N LYS A 259 -13.13 -30.53 5.07
CA LYS A 259 -14.47 -31.12 5.13
C LYS A 259 -14.42 -32.63 4.86
N ASP A 260 -13.66 -33.06 3.87
CA ASP A 260 -13.52 -34.47 3.51
C ASP A 260 -12.85 -35.27 4.64
N HIS A 261 -11.80 -34.71 5.26
CA HIS A 261 -11.15 -35.31 6.43
C HIS A 261 -12.10 -35.40 7.64
N LYS A 262 -12.89 -34.35 7.91
CA LYS A 262 -13.93 -34.38 8.96
C LYS A 262 -15.02 -35.41 8.67
N CYS A 263 -15.44 -35.56 7.40
CA CYS A 263 -16.41 -36.57 6.96
C CYS A 263 -15.87 -37.99 7.17
N LEU A 264 -14.63 -38.23 6.76
CA LEU A 264 -13.94 -39.51 6.92
C LEU A 264 -13.77 -39.86 8.41
N LEU A 265 -13.35 -38.90 9.25
CA LEU A 265 -13.22 -39.09 10.69
C LEU A 265 -14.58 -39.45 11.34
N ALA A 266 -15.65 -38.74 10.97
CA ALA A 266 -17.00 -39.04 11.45
C ALA A 266 -17.47 -40.45 11.02
N ALA A 267 -17.26 -40.82 9.76
CA ALA A 267 -17.58 -42.16 9.26
C ALA A 267 -16.76 -43.25 9.98
N CYS A 268 -15.45 -43.05 10.18
CA CYS A 268 -14.59 -43.96 10.92
C CYS A 268 -15.02 -44.11 12.39
N ALA A 269 -15.40 -43.02 13.07
CA ALA A 269 -15.89 -43.07 14.44
C ALA A 269 -17.19 -43.88 14.56
N LEU A 270 -18.15 -43.68 13.63
CA LEU A 270 -19.39 -44.46 13.59
C LEU A 270 -19.15 -45.94 13.27
N MET A 271 -18.27 -46.23 12.30
CA MET A 271 -17.91 -47.60 11.95
C MET A 271 -17.19 -48.30 13.11
N MET A 272 -16.23 -47.65 13.77
CA MET A 272 -15.55 -48.18 14.97
C MET A 272 -16.55 -48.45 16.11
N GLY A 273 -17.47 -47.51 16.34
CA GLY A 273 -18.54 -47.64 17.34
C GLY A 273 -19.51 -48.81 17.10
N THR A 274 -19.60 -49.34 15.87
CA THR A 274 -20.37 -50.56 15.58
C THR A 274 -19.52 -51.81 15.50
N LEU A 275 -18.29 -51.72 14.97
CA LEU A 275 -17.37 -52.85 14.82
C LEU A 275 -16.94 -53.42 16.17
N TYR A 276 -16.61 -52.57 17.15
CA TYR A 276 -16.11 -53.04 18.45
C TYR A 276 -17.17 -53.83 19.26
N PRO A 277 -18.43 -53.38 19.40
CA PRO A 277 -19.48 -54.21 20.00
C PRO A 277 -19.77 -55.51 19.24
N LEU A 278 -19.71 -55.49 17.90
CA LEU A 278 -19.90 -56.68 17.08
C LEU A 278 -18.75 -57.69 17.24
N TYR A 279 -17.51 -57.22 17.34
CA TYR A 279 -16.34 -58.04 17.64
C TYR A 279 -16.46 -58.68 19.03
N ASN A 280 -16.79 -57.89 20.06
CA ASN A 280 -17.01 -58.42 21.42
C ASN A 280 -18.14 -59.47 21.46
N ARG A 281 -19.22 -59.26 20.68
CA ARG A 281 -20.29 -60.26 20.51
C ARG A 281 -19.81 -61.52 19.76
N ALA A 282 -18.93 -61.40 18.77
CA ALA A 282 -18.34 -62.54 18.07
C ALA A 282 -17.38 -63.33 18.98
N CYS A 283 -16.55 -62.65 19.78
CA CYS A 283 -15.65 -63.27 20.75
C CYS A 283 -16.39 -64.01 21.86
N THR A 284 -17.45 -63.42 22.42
CA THR A 284 -18.31 -64.10 23.40
C THR A 284 -19.04 -65.32 22.81
N LEU A 285 -19.54 -65.24 21.57
CA LEU A 285 -20.10 -66.40 20.85
C LEU A 285 -19.04 -67.49 20.58
N ALA A 286 -17.80 -67.12 20.24
CA ALA A 286 -16.72 -68.07 20.04
C ALA A 286 -16.29 -68.76 21.36
N ALA A 287 -16.26 -68.02 22.48
CA ALA A 287 -16.04 -68.60 23.81
C ALA A 287 -17.17 -69.58 24.18
N GLN A 288 -18.43 -69.23 23.94
CA GLN A 288 -19.57 -70.13 24.13
C GLN A 288 -19.48 -71.40 23.27
N ARG A 289 -19.10 -71.26 21.98
CA ARG A 289 -18.85 -72.39 21.08
C ARG A 289 -17.73 -73.30 21.63
N ASN A 290 -16.61 -72.72 22.06
CA ASN A 290 -15.48 -73.49 22.58
C ASN A 290 -15.84 -74.25 23.87
N PHE A 291 -16.63 -73.63 24.76
CA PHE A 291 -17.16 -74.30 25.95
C PHE A 291 -18.09 -75.47 25.60
N LEU A 292 -19.02 -75.27 24.66
CA LEU A 292 -19.91 -76.34 24.18
C LEU A 292 -19.14 -77.47 23.50
N GLN A 293 -18.10 -77.15 22.72
CA GLN A 293 -17.22 -78.16 22.12
C GLN A 293 -16.48 -78.97 23.18
N HIS A 294 -15.95 -78.32 24.23
CA HIS A 294 -15.31 -79.03 25.34
C HIS A 294 -16.29 -79.96 26.06
N GLN A 295 -17.52 -79.50 26.35
CA GLN A 295 -18.57 -80.36 26.95
C GLN A 295 -18.93 -81.55 26.05
N MET A 296 -19.01 -81.36 24.73
CA MET A 296 -19.26 -82.44 23.77
C MET A 296 -18.10 -83.46 23.76
N ASN A 297 -16.85 -83.00 23.71
CA ASN A 297 -15.68 -83.88 23.76
C ASN A 297 -15.63 -84.69 25.06
N MET A 298 -15.89 -84.06 26.22
CA MET A 298 -15.98 -84.75 27.52
C MET A 298 -17.11 -85.79 27.53
N TYR A 299 -18.25 -85.51 26.88
CA TYR A 299 -19.33 -86.49 26.74
C TYR A 299 -18.93 -87.67 25.85
N GLU A 300 -18.25 -87.42 24.73
CA GLU A 300 -17.76 -88.46 23.82
C GLU A 300 -16.70 -89.36 24.48
N GLU A 301 -15.77 -88.78 25.25
CA GLU A 301 -14.79 -89.50 26.07
C GLU A 301 -15.48 -90.42 27.08
N VAL A 302 -16.44 -89.89 27.85
CA VAL A 302 -17.23 -90.68 28.83
C VAL A 302 -18.03 -91.77 28.15
N GLN A 303 -18.63 -91.51 26.99
CA GLN A 303 -19.34 -92.52 26.21
C GLN A 303 -18.37 -93.59 25.66
N GLY A 304 -17.14 -93.22 25.32
CA GLY A 304 -16.03 -94.13 25.02
C GLY A 304 -15.67 -95.01 26.21
N GLU A 305 -15.48 -94.43 27.40
CA GLU A 305 -15.20 -95.19 28.63
C GLU A 305 -16.32 -96.19 28.96
N ILE A 306 -17.59 -95.79 28.81
CA ILE A 306 -18.75 -96.68 29.03
C ILE A 306 -18.72 -97.82 28.02
N ARG A 307 -18.51 -97.54 26.73
CA ARG A 307 -18.41 -98.59 25.69
C ARG A 307 -17.27 -99.57 26.00
N ASN A 308 -16.09 -99.07 26.34
CA ASN A 308 -14.94 -99.89 26.68
C ASN A 308 -15.18 -100.74 27.93
N LEU A 309 -15.85 -100.20 28.96
CA LEU A 309 -16.19 -100.95 30.17
C LEU A 309 -17.25 -102.02 29.89
N VAL A 310 -18.28 -101.70 29.12
CA VAL A 310 -19.30 -102.68 28.69
C VAL A 310 -18.65 -103.78 27.87
N GLN A 311 -17.76 -103.47 26.93
CA GLN A 311 -17.07 -104.46 26.11
C GLN A 311 -16.16 -105.36 26.97
N ALA A 312 -15.36 -104.79 27.87
CA ALA A 312 -14.51 -105.55 28.80
C ALA A 312 -15.29 -106.45 29.77
N LEU A 313 -16.57 -106.15 30.05
CA LEU A 313 -17.46 -106.98 30.85
C LEU A 313 -18.31 -107.97 30.03
N SER A 314 -18.32 -107.84 28.70
CA SER A 314 -19.18 -108.64 27.80
C SER A 314 -18.49 -109.85 27.18
N ASP A 315 -17.17 -109.99 27.30
CA ASP A 315 -16.42 -111.16 26.80
C ASP A 315 -16.53 -112.36 27.74
N SER A 316 -17.74 -112.90 27.84
CA SER A 316 -17.98 -114.32 28.13
C SER A 316 -19.15 -114.83 27.27
N GLU A 317 -18.98 -116.04 26.73
CA GLU A 317 -19.72 -116.56 25.58
C GLU A 317 -21.26 -116.50 25.68
N ILE A 318 -21.91 -115.72 24.80
CA ILE A 318 -23.28 -116.03 24.34
C ILE A 318 -23.37 -115.92 22.81
N LYS A 319 -22.92 -116.98 22.11
CA LYS A 319 -23.51 -117.35 20.82
C LYS A 319 -24.82 -118.10 21.09
N ARG A 320 -25.98 -117.42 21.01
CA ARG A 320 -27.24 -118.05 20.59
C ARG A 320 -28.30 -117.04 20.14
N SER A 321 -29.02 -117.44 19.10
CA SER A 321 -30.07 -116.75 18.34
C SER A 321 -31.34 -116.41 19.13
N GLY A 322 -32.10 -115.40 18.66
CA GLY A 322 -33.56 -115.53 18.55
C GLY A 322 -34.45 -114.48 19.24
N HIS A 323 -34.85 -113.46 18.48
CA HIS A 323 -36.15 -112.74 18.48
C HIS A 323 -36.84 -112.17 19.76
N THR A 324 -37.41 -110.96 19.55
CA THR A 324 -38.35 -110.19 20.41
C THR A 324 -37.75 -109.60 21.71
N MET A 325 -37.97 -108.35 22.13
CA MET A 325 -38.79 -107.20 21.69
C MET A 325 -37.89 -105.94 21.62
N THR A 326 -38.06 -104.93 20.74
CA THR A 326 -39.08 -103.88 20.83
C THR A 326 -39.07 -102.98 19.57
N SER A 327 -40.03 -103.14 18.65
CA SER A 327 -40.06 -102.38 17.38
C SER A 327 -40.49 -100.90 17.49
N SER A 328 -40.97 -100.46 18.65
CA SER A 328 -41.58 -99.11 18.83
C SER A 328 -40.56 -97.98 19.05
N LYS A 329 -39.42 -98.24 19.71
CA LYS A 329 -38.44 -97.18 20.05
C LYS A 329 -37.55 -96.77 18.86
N GLN A 330 -37.34 -97.68 17.90
CA GLN A 330 -36.40 -97.51 16.79
C GLN A 330 -36.89 -96.48 15.75
N SER A 331 -38.21 -96.38 15.53
CA SER A 331 -38.81 -95.42 14.58
C SER A 331 -38.77 -93.96 15.09
N ARG A 332 -38.94 -93.74 16.40
CA ARG A 332 -38.71 -92.42 17.03
C ARG A 332 -37.24 -92.03 16.96
N CYS A 333 -36.32 -92.99 17.16
CA CYS A 333 -34.89 -92.77 17.01
C CYS A 333 -34.53 -92.35 15.56
N MET A 334 -34.98 -93.10 14.54
CA MET A 334 -34.76 -92.75 13.13
C MET A 334 -35.29 -91.36 12.76
N LYS A 335 -36.48 -90.95 13.23
CA LYS A 335 -37.00 -89.58 12.99
C LYS A 335 -36.17 -88.50 13.67
N LEU A 336 -35.62 -88.76 14.86
CA LEU A 336 -34.73 -87.81 15.56
C LEU A 336 -33.34 -87.75 14.91
N VAL A 337 -32.79 -88.88 14.46
CA VAL A 337 -31.53 -88.95 13.70
C VAL A 337 -31.68 -88.23 12.36
N PHE A 338 -32.78 -88.46 11.62
CA PHE A 338 -33.07 -87.73 10.38
C PHE A 338 -33.23 -86.22 10.60
N ARG A 339 -33.97 -85.79 11.65
CA ARG A 339 -34.08 -84.36 11.98
C ARG A 339 -32.74 -83.74 12.38
N ARG A 340 -31.90 -84.46 13.14
CA ARG A 340 -30.52 -84.02 13.46
C ARG A 340 -29.65 -83.95 12.20
N GLY A 341 -29.76 -84.92 11.30
CA GLY A 341 -29.07 -84.92 10.01
C GLY A 341 -29.50 -83.75 9.12
N VAL A 342 -30.80 -83.49 8.98
CA VAL A 342 -31.32 -82.35 8.22
C VAL A 342 -30.89 -81.01 8.85
N LEU A 343 -30.92 -80.89 10.19
CA LEU A 343 -30.40 -79.69 10.87
C LEU A 343 -28.90 -79.52 10.67
N ALA A 344 -28.11 -80.59 10.71
CA ALA A 344 -26.68 -80.57 10.44
C ALA A 344 -26.38 -80.21 8.98
N VAL A 345 -27.12 -80.74 8.01
CA VAL A 345 -26.98 -80.41 6.58
C VAL A 345 -27.44 -78.98 6.30
N LEU A 346 -28.51 -78.48 6.93
CA LEU A 346 -28.93 -77.08 6.81
C LEU A 346 -27.93 -76.13 7.47
N ALA A 347 -27.35 -76.49 8.61
CA ALA A 347 -26.28 -75.73 9.25
C ALA A 347 -25.00 -75.74 8.39
N ALA A 348 -24.61 -76.90 7.86
CA ALA A 348 -23.46 -77.05 6.96
C ALA A 348 -23.66 -76.27 5.66
N ASN A 349 -24.84 -76.31 5.03
CA ASN A 349 -25.14 -75.51 3.84
C ASN A 349 -25.12 -74.01 4.16
N ARG A 350 -25.68 -73.56 5.30
CA ARG A 350 -25.59 -72.16 5.74
C ARG A 350 -24.14 -71.72 5.99
N LEU A 351 -23.33 -72.56 6.64
CA LEU A 351 -21.90 -72.29 6.89
C LEU A 351 -21.07 -72.32 5.59
N GLN A 352 -21.37 -73.24 4.66
CA GLN A 352 -20.73 -73.30 3.35
C GLN A 352 -21.12 -72.09 2.49
N GLN A 353 -22.37 -71.62 2.58
CA GLN A 353 -22.84 -70.44 1.87
C GLN A 353 -22.22 -69.16 2.45
N LEU A 354 -22.07 -69.06 3.77
CA LEU A 354 -21.28 -68.01 4.44
C LEU A 354 -19.82 -68.04 3.99
N GLY A 355 -19.16 -69.20 4.04
CA GLY A 355 -17.76 -69.36 3.62
C GLY A 355 -17.51 -69.07 2.14
N ARG A 356 -18.50 -69.33 1.26
CA ARG A 356 -18.47 -68.94 -0.17
C ARG A 356 -18.64 -67.44 -0.40
N SER A 357 -19.17 -66.69 0.58
CA SER A 357 -19.37 -65.24 0.48
C SER A 357 -18.22 -64.40 1.06
N SER A 358 -17.30 -65.01 1.83
CA SER A 358 -16.20 -64.31 2.49
C SER A 358 -14.87 -64.44 1.75
N ARG A 359 -14.51 -63.44 0.93
CA ARG A 359 -13.12 -63.26 0.45
C ARG A 359 -12.33 -62.37 1.41
N ALA A 360 -11.44 -62.99 2.19
CA ALA A 360 -10.49 -62.27 3.03
C ALA A 360 -9.39 -61.58 2.21
N LEU A 361 -9.12 -60.31 2.50
CA LEU A 361 -7.85 -59.65 2.23
C LEU A 361 -6.80 -60.13 3.24
N PHE A 362 -7.10 -59.94 4.52
CA PHE A 362 -6.31 -60.43 5.65
C PHE A 362 -7.23 -60.71 6.84
N THR A 363 -6.69 -61.42 7.83
CA THR A 363 -7.37 -61.67 9.11
C THR A 363 -6.64 -60.93 10.22
N TRP A 364 -7.30 -59.97 10.85
CA TRP A 364 -6.78 -59.31 12.05
C TRP A 364 -6.97 -60.24 13.25
N MET A 365 -5.88 -60.54 13.96
CA MET A 365 -5.91 -61.23 15.24
C MET A 365 -5.23 -60.37 16.29
N GLU A 366 -5.89 -60.21 17.43
CA GLU A 366 -5.30 -59.60 18.62
C GLU A 366 -4.22 -60.55 19.17
N THR A 367 -2.97 -60.07 19.23
CA THR A 367 -1.76 -60.91 19.38
C THR A 367 -1.68 -61.70 20.69
N THR A 368 -2.53 -61.39 21.66
CA THR A 368 -2.54 -61.96 23.02
C THR A 368 -3.57 -63.08 23.22
N HIS A 369 -4.55 -63.25 22.31
CA HIS A 369 -5.68 -64.15 22.53
C HIS A 369 -5.99 -65.03 21.31
N LYS A 370 -6.21 -66.33 21.55
CA LYS A 370 -6.72 -67.30 20.54
C LYS A 370 -8.21 -67.09 20.25
N GLY A 371 -8.59 -65.85 19.92
CA GLY A 371 -9.94 -65.45 19.52
C GLY A 371 -10.23 -65.76 18.05
N PRO A 372 -11.50 -65.62 17.61
CA PRO A 372 -11.82 -65.61 16.20
C PRO A 372 -11.20 -64.35 15.56
N GLY A 373 -10.28 -64.53 14.62
CA GLY A 373 -9.73 -63.41 13.87
C GLY A 373 -10.80 -62.70 13.04
N LEU A 374 -10.75 -61.36 13.03
CA LEU A 374 -11.65 -60.53 12.23
C LEU A 374 -11.19 -60.54 10.77
N ILE A 375 -12.03 -61.08 9.89
CA ILE A 375 -11.77 -61.11 8.45
C ILE A 375 -12.13 -59.75 7.83
N VAL A 376 -11.18 -59.12 7.14
CA VAL A 376 -11.41 -57.91 6.35
C VAL A 376 -11.64 -58.33 4.89
N CYS A 377 -12.74 -57.92 4.28
CA CYS A 377 -13.10 -58.22 2.89
C CYS A 377 -13.07 -56.95 2.02
N PRO A 378 -12.73 -57.01 0.72
CA PRO A 378 -12.87 -55.89 -0.19
C PRO A 378 -14.34 -55.73 -0.63
N GLY A 379 -14.77 -54.50 -0.89
CA GLY A 379 -16.10 -54.22 -1.45
C GLY A 379 -16.11 -54.23 -2.99
N GLY A 380 -17.23 -54.62 -3.60
CA GLY A 380 -17.51 -54.40 -5.03
C GLY A 380 -17.21 -55.58 -5.96
N VAL A 381 -16.88 -56.76 -5.42
CA VAL A 381 -16.45 -57.91 -6.23
C VAL A 381 -17.62 -58.83 -6.59
N GLN A 382 -18.38 -58.44 -7.61
CA GLN A 382 -19.62 -59.15 -8.00
C GLN A 382 -19.37 -60.59 -8.53
N ASN A 383 -18.19 -60.88 -9.10
CA ASN A 383 -17.81 -62.20 -9.57
C ASN A 383 -16.29 -62.42 -9.57
N CYS A 384 -15.78 -63.20 -8.62
CA CYS A 384 -14.77 -64.19 -9.01
C CYS A 384 -15.15 -65.56 -8.44
N LYS A 385 -15.21 -66.56 -9.32
CA LYS A 385 -15.35 -67.96 -8.91
C LYS A 385 -14.08 -68.42 -8.19
N GLU A 386 -14.09 -69.60 -7.59
CA GLU A 386 -12.99 -70.14 -6.77
C GLU A 386 -11.65 -70.11 -7.53
N LEU A 387 -10.85 -69.08 -7.28
CA LEU A 387 -9.51 -68.89 -7.84
C LEU A 387 -8.47 -69.29 -6.79
N ARG A 388 -7.61 -70.23 -7.16
CA ARG A 388 -6.58 -70.86 -6.32
C ARG A 388 -5.64 -69.82 -5.69
N PRO A 389 -4.85 -70.19 -4.65
CA PRO A 389 -3.93 -69.27 -3.95
C PRO A 389 -2.80 -68.62 -4.80
N GLN A 390 -2.75 -68.83 -6.11
CA GLN A 390 -1.62 -68.48 -6.97
C GLN A 390 -1.63 -67.04 -7.53
N ASN A 391 -2.71 -66.27 -7.31
CA ASN A 391 -2.87 -64.91 -7.83
C ASN A 391 -2.99 -63.87 -6.70
N GLU A 392 -1.97 -63.74 -5.85
CA GLU A 392 -1.94 -62.70 -4.81
C GLU A 392 -1.86 -61.28 -5.40
N THR A 393 -1.13 -61.11 -6.49
CA THR A 393 -0.98 -59.83 -7.22
C THR A 393 -2.32 -59.22 -7.65
N MET A 394 -3.22 -60.04 -8.23
CA MET A 394 -4.56 -59.61 -8.63
C MET A 394 -5.41 -59.15 -7.43
N ARG A 395 -5.29 -59.82 -6.27
CA ARG A 395 -6.00 -59.41 -5.04
C ARG A 395 -5.47 -58.07 -4.51
N CYS A 396 -4.16 -57.84 -4.59
CA CYS A 396 -3.56 -56.56 -4.22
C CYS A 396 -3.99 -55.42 -5.15
N GLU A 397 -4.09 -55.66 -6.47
CA GLU A 397 -4.64 -54.68 -7.40
C GLU A 397 -6.13 -54.38 -7.17
N GLU A 398 -6.95 -55.40 -6.91
CA GLU A 398 -8.37 -55.25 -6.58
C GLU A 398 -8.54 -54.47 -5.26
N ALA A 399 -7.75 -54.80 -4.23
CA ALA A 399 -7.74 -54.07 -2.97
C ALA A 399 -7.27 -52.62 -3.14
N TRP A 400 -6.24 -52.37 -3.95
CA TRP A 400 -5.75 -51.03 -4.26
C TRP A 400 -6.81 -50.19 -4.97
N LYS A 401 -7.46 -50.73 -6.00
CA LYS A 401 -8.55 -50.09 -6.74
C LYS A 401 -9.75 -49.78 -5.83
N TRP A 402 -10.06 -50.67 -4.88
CA TRP A 402 -11.10 -50.42 -3.88
C TRP A 402 -10.72 -49.30 -2.90
N ILE A 403 -9.52 -49.36 -2.29
CA ILE A 403 -9.04 -48.38 -1.30
C ILE A 403 -8.87 -46.98 -1.92
N THR A 404 -8.48 -46.90 -3.19
CA THR A 404 -8.27 -45.63 -3.92
C THR A 404 -9.50 -45.14 -4.70
N SER A 405 -10.66 -45.78 -4.57
CA SER A 405 -11.84 -45.44 -5.37
C SER A 405 -12.47 -44.08 -5.00
N SER A 406 -12.55 -43.18 -5.99
CA SER A 406 -13.24 -41.88 -5.89
C SER A 406 -14.70 -42.02 -5.51
N ASP A 407 -15.33 -43.09 -5.98
CA ASP A 407 -16.77 -43.31 -5.86
C ASP A 407 -17.13 -43.73 -4.43
N LEU A 408 -16.24 -44.49 -3.76
CA LEU A 408 -16.35 -44.80 -2.33
C LEU A 408 -16.12 -43.54 -1.49
N LEU A 409 -15.10 -42.75 -1.81
CA LEU A 409 -14.78 -41.50 -1.11
C LEU A 409 -15.96 -40.52 -1.17
N THR A 410 -16.49 -40.26 -2.37
CA THR A 410 -17.66 -39.39 -2.58
C THR A 410 -18.93 -39.97 -1.95
N ALA A 411 -19.13 -41.29 -1.96
CA ALA A 411 -20.25 -41.94 -1.26
C ALA A 411 -20.18 -41.75 0.26
N ILE A 412 -18.98 -41.84 0.86
CA ILE A 412 -18.77 -41.60 2.30
C ILE A 412 -18.98 -40.12 2.63
N ILE A 413 -18.34 -39.19 1.92
CA ILE A 413 -18.48 -37.74 2.14
C ILE A 413 -19.96 -37.31 2.03
N SER A 414 -20.65 -37.74 0.96
CA SER A 414 -22.08 -37.46 0.75
C SER A 414 -23.04 -38.25 1.66
N SER A 415 -22.53 -39.06 2.59
CA SER A 415 -23.32 -39.65 3.67
C SER A 415 -23.16 -38.91 5.00
N MET A 416 -22.06 -38.17 5.16
CA MET A 416 -21.70 -37.43 6.38
C MET A 416 -21.85 -35.91 6.25
N SER A 417 -22.08 -35.39 5.03
CA SER A 417 -22.33 -33.97 4.75
C SER A 417 -23.32 -33.33 5.72
N ASP A 418 -24.48 -33.96 5.89
CA ASP A 418 -25.59 -33.44 6.70
C ASP A 418 -25.25 -33.43 8.20
N LEU A 419 -24.37 -34.34 8.64
CA LEU A 419 -23.87 -34.40 10.01
C LEU A 419 -22.81 -33.32 10.26
N LEU A 420 -21.93 -33.08 9.29
CA LEU A 420 -20.95 -31.99 9.36
C LEU A 420 -21.59 -30.61 9.33
N GLU A 421 -22.66 -30.41 8.56
CA GLU A 421 -23.36 -29.12 8.53
C GLU A 421 -23.89 -28.75 9.92
N VAL A 422 -24.43 -29.73 10.66
CA VAL A 422 -24.86 -29.56 12.07
C VAL A 422 -23.67 -29.39 13.01
N LEU A 423 -22.58 -30.16 12.85
CA LEU A 423 -21.39 -30.07 13.71
C LEU A 423 -20.58 -28.77 13.55
N ASN A 424 -20.68 -28.08 12.41
CA ASN A 424 -20.02 -26.78 12.20
C ASN A 424 -20.85 -25.58 12.70
N GLN A 425 -22.11 -25.79 13.11
CA GLN A 425 -22.92 -24.75 13.76
C GLN A 425 -22.48 -24.61 15.23
N LYS A 426 -22.11 -23.39 15.64
CA LYS A 426 -21.35 -23.11 16.87
C LYS A 426 -22.14 -23.19 18.19
N ASP A 427 -23.43 -23.50 18.16
CA ASP A 427 -24.30 -23.51 19.33
C ASP A 427 -24.56 -24.94 19.85
N PRO A 428 -23.81 -25.43 20.85
CA PRO A 428 -24.10 -26.72 21.49
C PRO A 428 -25.33 -26.67 22.42
N ASP A 429 -25.85 -25.49 22.72
CA ASP A 429 -26.78 -25.30 23.82
C ASP A 429 -28.28 -25.43 23.43
N SER A 430 -28.88 -26.45 24.04
CA SER A 430 -30.25 -26.50 24.61
C SER A 430 -31.35 -27.32 23.95
N LYS A 431 -31.35 -27.62 22.63
CA LYS A 431 -32.49 -28.35 22.01
C LYS A 431 -32.17 -29.47 20.99
N SER A 432 -30.91 -29.71 20.65
CA SER A 432 -30.56 -30.55 19.50
C SER A 432 -30.13 -31.99 19.81
N GLN A 433 -29.86 -32.42 21.05
CA GLN A 433 -29.26 -33.75 21.31
C GLN A 433 -30.04 -34.93 20.67
N LYS A 434 -31.38 -34.90 20.73
CA LYS A 434 -32.22 -35.93 20.06
C LYS A 434 -32.16 -35.81 18.54
N HIS A 435 -32.24 -34.60 17.99
CA HIS A 435 -32.11 -34.35 16.55
C HIS A 435 -30.73 -34.74 16.03
N PHE A 436 -29.65 -34.49 16.78
CA PHE A 436 -28.30 -34.93 16.48
C PHE A 436 -28.18 -36.46 16.48
N LEU A 437 -28.76 -37.14 17.47
CA LEU A 437 -28.79 -38.61 17.50
C LEU A 437 -29.60 -39.20 16.33
N ASP A 438 -30.77 -38.63 16.00
CA ASP A 438 -31.60 -39.09 14.90
C ASP A 438 -30.97 -38.75 13.52
N MET A 439 -30.29 -37.60 13.39
CA MET A 439 -29.46 -37.29 12.21
C MET A 439 -28.24 -38.20 12.11
N THR A 440 -27.57 -38.53 13.22
CA THR A 440 -26.46 -39.48 13.25
C THR A 440 -26.93 -40.88 12.83
N ARG A 441 -28.10 -41.33 13.31
CA ARG A 441 -28.76 -42.58 12.85
C ARG A 441 -29.08 -42.54 11.36
N ASN A 442 -29.61 -41.42 10.86
CA ASN A 442 -29.92 -41.23 9.45
C ASN A 442 -28.63 -41.26 8.60
N CYS A 443 -27.59 -40.50 8.95
CA CYS A 443 -26.29 -40.51 8.27
C CYS A 443 -25.60 -41.87 8.33
N PHE A 444 -25.69 -42.59 9.47
CA PHE A 444 -25.21 -43.96 9.56
C PHE A 444 -26.00 -44.92 8.66
N SER A 445 -27.34 -44.79 8.59
CA SER A 445 -28.17 -45.59 7.68
C SER A 445 -27.87 -45.28 6.21
N LYS A 446 -27.63 -44.00 5.87
CA LYS A 446 -27.18 -43.55 4.54
C LYS A 446 -25.81 -44.15 4.22
N LEU A 447 -24.84 -44.06 5.13
CA LEU A 447 -23.51 -44.67 5.00
C LEU A 447 -23.64 -46.18 4.73
N MET A 448 -24.33 -46.92 5.59
CA MET A 448 -24.50 -48.37 5.42
C MET A 448 -25.24 -48.71 4.12
N SER A 449 -26.24 -47.92 3.70
CA SER A 449 -26.91 -48.15 2.41
C SER A 449 -25.97 -47.94 1.21
N LYS A 450 -25.16 -46.88 1.21
CA LYS A 450 -24.19 -46.57 0.16
C LYS A 450 -23.02 -47.56 0.16
N LEU A 451 -22.52 -47.94 1.34
CA LEU A 451 -21.49 -48.97 1.49
C LEU A 451 -21.99 -50.36 1.08
N ASN A 452 -23.26 -50.71 1.34
CA ASN A 452 -23.84 -51.96 0.86
C ASN A 452 -23.92 -52.00 -0.67
N VAL A 453 -24.29 -50.89 -1.32
CA VAL A 453 -24.25 -50.76 -2.79
C VAL A 453 -22.82 -50.85 -3.32
N ALA A 454 -21.85 -50.16 -2.70
CA ALA A 454 -20.44 -50.23 -3.08
C ALA A 454 -19.78 -51.59 -2.74
N SER A 455 -20.34 -52.37 -1.82
CA SER A 455 -19.82 -53.68 -1.41
C SER A 455 -20.37 -54.82 -2.26
N GLU A 456 -21.60 -54.69 -2.77
CA GLU A 456 -22.32 -55.64 -3.64
C GLU A 456 -22.31 -57.13 -3.23
N ALA A 457 -22.05 -57.40 -1.95
CA ALA A 457 -22.42 -58.67 -1.35
C ALA A 457 -23.95 -58.78 -1.35
N ARG A 458 -24.51 -59.60 -2.26
CA ARG A 458 -25.92 -60.00 -2.24
C ARG A 458 -26.23 -60.79 -0.97
N CYS A 459 -26.45 -60.09 0.14
CA CYS A 459 -27.28 -60.60 1.21
C CYS A 459 -28.67 -60.84 0.63
N VAL A 460 -28.95 -62.10 0.28
CA VAL A 460 -30.29 -62.56 -0.10
C VAL A 460 -31.27 -62.04 0.94
N GLU A 461 -32.37 -61.43 0.47
CA GLU A 461 -33.36 -60.75 1.29
C GLU A 461 -33.80 -61.61 2.49
N LEU A 462 -33.24 -61.37 3.67
CA LEU A 462 -33.98 -61.62 4.89
C LEU A 462 -35.08 -60.56 4.94
N GLN A 463 -36.24 -60.95 4.42
CA GLN A 463 -37.49 -60.18 4.47
C GLN A 463 -37.69 -59.59 5.87
N ARG A 464 -38.31 -58.41 5.90
CA ARG A 464 -38.69 -57.66 7.11
C ARG A 464 -39.26 -58.59 8.19
N TYR A 465 -38.43 -58.95 9.15
CA TYR A 465 -38.88 -59.21 10.51
C TYR A 465 -38.55 -57.96 11.31
N PRO A 466 -39.52 -57.39 12.06
CA PRO A 466 -39.21 -56.28 12.94
C PRO A 466 -38.13 -56.74 13.92
N ILE A 467 -37.21 -55.85 14.25
CA ILE A 467 -36.17 -56.10 15.25
C ILE A 467 -36.89 -56.38 16.57
N SER A 468 -37.08 -57.66 16.86
CA SER A 468 -37.62 -58.07 18.15
C SER A 468 -36.67 -57.59 19.21
N ARG A 469 -37.25 -56.97 20.25
CA ARG A 469 -36.61 -56.80 21.55
C ARG A 469 -35.81 -58.06 21.90
N GLU A 470 -34.65 -57.88 22.52
CA GLU A 470 -34.11 -58.87 23.44
C GLU A 470 -35.21 -59.13 24.48
N PRO A 471 -35.84 -60.31 24.43
CA PRO A 471 -35.25 -61.50 25.05
C PRO A 471 -35.00 -62.65 24.05
N ASP A 472 -34.63 -63.82 24.57
CA ASP A 472 -34.40 -65.07 23.82
C ASP A 472 -33.27 -65.05 22.76
N SER A 473 -32.11 -64.56 23.21
CA SER A 473 -30.83 -65.12 22.76
C SER A 473 -30.91 -66.65 22.67
N LEU A 474 -30.24 -67.26 21.69
CA LEU A 474 -30.15 -68.70 21.51
C LEU A 474 -29.60 -69.39 22.78
N VAL A 475 -28.78 -68.66 23.55
CA VAL A 475 -28.35 -69.01 24.92
C VAL A 475 -29.55 -69.27 25.83
N HIS A 476 -30.51 -68.35 25.96
CA HIS A 476 -31.65 -68.52 26.86
C HIS A 476 -32.52 -69.73 26.46
N ARG A 477 -32.71 -69.99 25.16
CA ARG A 477 -33.45 -71.19 24.72
C ARG A 477 -32.72 -72.51 24.95
N ILE A 478 -31.39 -72.55 24.80
CA ILE A 478 -30.58 -73.72 25.18
C ILE A 478 -30.62 -73.90 26.71
N SER A 479 -30.39 -72.82 27.48
CA SER A 479 -30.42 -72.82 28.94
C SER A 479 -31.77 -73.25 29.52
N PHE A 480 -32.89 -72.75 28.97
CA PHE A 480 -34.24 -73.10 29.43
C PHE A 480 -34.60 -74.55 29.10
N GLN A 481 -34.16 -75.09 27.95
CA GLN A 481 -34.29 -76.53 27.68
C GLN A 481 -33.39 -77.41 28.57
N THR A 482 -32.29 -76.88 29.11
CA THR A 482 -31.50 -77.54 30.17
C THR A 482 -31.99 -77.28 31.59
N SER A 483 -33.00 -76.42 31.81
CA SER A 483 -33.46 -76.02 33.15
C SER A 483 -34.47 -77.00 33.79
N HIS A 484 -34.89 -78.05 33.07
CA HIS A 484 -35.81 -79.08 33.58
C HIS A 484 -35.18 -80.48 33.73
N THR A 485 -33.86 -80.59 33.54
CA THR A 485 -33.08 -81.76 33.95
C THR A 485 -31.71 -81.27 34.39
N ASP A 486 -31.42 -81.32 35.70
CA ASP A 486 -30.19 -80.78 36.28
C ASP A 486 -28.95 -81.26 35.52
N LEU A 487 -28.23 -80.31 34.90
CA LEU A 487 -27.02 -80.62 34.11
C LEU A 487 -25.80 -80.93 34.99
N THR A 488 -26.05 -81.44 36.19
CA THR A 488 -25.06 -82.05 37.09
C THR A 488 -24.93 -83.55 36.86
N HIS A 489 -25.29 -84.08 35.68
CA HIS A 489 -25.25 -85.53 35.40
C HIS A 489 -23.90 -86.05 34.83
N THR A 490 -23.08 -85.24 34.14
CA THR A 490 -21.78 -85.71 33.60
C THR A 490 -20.75 -85.96 34.70
N THR A 491 -20.63 -85.06 35.69
CA THR A 491 -19.72 -85.22 36.84
C THR A 491 -19.99 -86.45 37.72
N PRO A 492 -21.24 -86.83 38.08
CA PRO A 492 -21.51 -88.08 38.78
C PRO A 492 -21.35 -89.28 37.86
N ILE A 493 -21.65 -89.23 36.55
CA ILE A 493 -21.35 -90.37 35.65
C ILE A 493 -19.83 -90.66 35.64
N VAL A 494 -18.99 -89.63 35.54
CA VAL A 494 -17.51 -89.79 35.65
C VAL A 494 -17.09 -90.33 37.02
N LYS A 495 -17.69 -89.83 38.12
CA LYS A 495 -17.41 -90.34 39.48
C LYS A 495 -17.86 -91.79 39.66
N CYS A 496 -19.05 -92.15 39.19
CA CYS A 496 -19.58 -93.51 39.22
C CYS A 496 -18.74 -94.47 38.37
N LEU A 497 -18.28 -94.06 37.18
CA LEU A 497 -17.33 -94.84 36.38
C LEU A 497 -16.01 -95.07 37.11
N LYS A 498 -15.44 -94.04 37.74
CA LYS A 498 -14.21 -94.16 38.54
C LYS A 498 -14.40 -95.08 39.76
N VAL A 499 -15.53 -94.99 40.46
CA VAL A 499 -15.88 -95.89 41.58
C VAL A 499 -16.07 -97.33 41.09
N LEU A 500 -16.78 -97.53 39.98
CA LEU A 500 -17.05 -98.85 39.41
C LEU A 500 -15.77 -99.52 38.90
N LYS A 501 -14.90 -98.78 38.18
CA LYS A 501 -13.55 -99.23 37.80
C LYS A 501 -12.73 -99.64 39.03
N LYS A 502 -12.75 -98.84 40.11
CA LYS A 502 -12.05 -99.17 41.37
C LYS A 502 -12.61 -100.43 42.04
N GLN A 503 -13.93 -100.62 42.05
CA GLN A 503 -14.57 -101.81 42.62
C GLN A 503 -14.27 -103.08 41.81
N ILE A 504 -14.35 -103.02 40.47
CA ILE A 504 -14.01 -104.14 39.58
C ILE A 504 -12.55 -104.55 39.77
N LEU A 505 -11.63 -103.57 39.86
CA LEU A 505 -10.20 -103.82 40.02
C LEU A 505 -9.88 -104.41 41.41
N ALA A 506 -10.53 -103.93 42.48
CA ALA A 506 -10.43 -104.54 43.80
C ALA A 506 -11.01 -105.96 43.84
N PHE A 507 -12.09 -106.23 43.08
CA PHE A 507 -12.67 -107.56 42.95
C PHE A 507 -11.73 -108.53 42.22
N THR A 508 -11.16 -108.15 41.07
CA THR A 508 -10.17 -108.99 40.37
C THR A 508 -8.89 -109.17 41.16
N GLN A 509 -8.45 -108.19 41.96
CA GLN A 509 -7.33 -108.37 42.90
C GLN A 509 -7.64 -109.44 43.98
N ARG A 510 -8.84 -109.42 44.59
CA ARG A 510 -9.26 -110.45 45.56
C ARG A 510 -9.43 -111.83 44.94
N LEU A 511 -9.91 -111.89 43.68
CA LEU A 511 -10.02 -113.14 42.93
C LEU A 511 -8.63 -113.68 42.54
N HIS A 512 -7.69 -112.81 42.18
CA HIS A 512 -6.30 -113.18 41.93
C HIS A 512 -5.58 -113.67 43.20
N THR A 513 -5.73 -113.00 44.36
CA THR A 513 -5.10 -113.47 45.60
C THR A 513 -5.64 -114.83 46.03
N THR A 514 -6.95 -115.03 45.99
CA THR A 514 -7.56 -116.34 46.30
C THR A 514 -7.18 -117.44 45.29
N GLU A 515 -6.99 -117.11 44.00
CA GLU A 515 -6.45 -118.06 43.03
C GLU A 515 -4.96 -118.36 43.25
N VAL A 516 -4.15 -117.38 43.69
CA VAL A 516 -2.75 -117.58 44.09
C VAL A 516 -2.64 -118.44 45.34
N GLU A 517 -3.46 -118.20 46.36
CA GLU A 517 -3.59 -119.03 47.55
C GLU A 517 -4.01 -120.46 47.18
N ARG A 518 -5.03 -120.63 46.33
CA ARG A 518 -5.45 -121.95 45.81
C ARG A 518 -4.31 -122.67 45.06
N ARG A 519 -3.47 -121.94 44.32
CA ARG A 519 -2.27 -122.48 43.66
C ARG A 519 -1.14 -122.78 44.64
N SER A 520 -0.98 -122.02 45.73
CA SER A 520 -0.01 -122.34 46.81
C SER A 520 -0.45 -123.59 47.56
N LEU A 521 -1.70 -123.67 47.99
CA LEU A 521 -2.27 -124.85 48.65
C LEU A 521 -2.20 -126.10 47.77
N ARG A 522 -2.41 -125.98 46.45
CA ARG A 522 -2.17 -127.08 45.50
C ARG A 522 -0.70 -127.48 45.42
N ARG A 523 0.24 -126.53 45.46
CA ARG A 523 1.69 -126.81 45.54
C ARG A 523 2.05 -127.47 46.89
N GLU A 524 1.55 -126.97 48.00
CA GLU A 524 1.76 -127.54 49.33
C GLU A 524 1.19 -128.96 49.44
N LEU A 525 -0.01 -129.23 48.89
CA LEU A 525 -0.54 -130.59 48.78
C LEU A 525 0.35 -131.50 47.91
N SER A 526 0.94 -130.98 46.81
CA SER A 526 1.90 -131.77 46.02
C SER A 526 3.20 -132.04 46.78
N VAL A 527 3.69 -131.08 47.57
CA VAL A 527 4.89 -131.23 48.42
C VAL A 527 4.62 -132.17 49.61
N ILE A 528 3.44 -132.14 50.23
CA ILE A 528 3.04 -133.10 51.27
C ILE A 528 2.91 -134.50 50.66
N LYS A 529 2.33 -134.64 49.46
CA LYS A 529 2.26 -135.91 48.74
C LYS A 529 3.66 -136.43 48.37
N GLN A 530 4.58 -135.55 48.01
CA GLN A 530 5.99 -135.89 47.79
C GLN A 530 6.69 -136.32 49.09
N LYS A 531 6.51 -135.58 50.20
CA LYS A 531 7.06 -135.94 51.51
C LYS A 531 6.52 -137.26 52.05
N ILE A 532 5.26 -137.60 51.77
CA ILE A 532 4.70 -138.93 52.08
C ILE A 532 5.38 -140.02 51.24
N SER A 533 5.71 -139.75 49.97
CA SER A 533 6.50 -140.70 49.17
C SER A 533 7.98 -140.78 49.57
N GLU A 534 8.57 -139.71 50.09
CA GLU A 534 9.93 -139.67 50.64
C GLU A 534 10.01 -140.40 52.00
N ILE A 535 9.00 -140.28 52.87
CA ILE A 535 8.94 -141.06 54.12
C ILE A 535 8.77 -142.58 53.86
N SER A 536 8.30 -142.96 52.67
CA SER A 536 8.22 -144.37 52.24
C SER A 536 9.48 -144.92 51.56
N ARG A 537 10.52 -144.08 51.37
CA ARG A 537 11.77 -144.45 50.67
C ARG A 537 12.98 -143.87 51.40
N ASP A 538 13.77 -144.78 51.93
CA ASP A 538 15.14 -144.56 52.41
C ASP A 538 15.30 -143.89 53.78
N SER A 539 15.21 -144.76 54.79
CA SER A 539 16.12 -144.73 55.93
C SER A 539 17.59 -144.87 55.47
N GLY A 540 18.40 -143.82 55.54
CA GLY A 540 19.87 -143.96 55.37
C GLY A 540 20.67 -142.68 55.08
N GLY A 541 21.27 -142.10 56.13
CA GLY A 541 22.40 -141.14 56.08
C GLY A 541 22.09 -139.70 55.63
N THR A 542 22.53 -138.62 56.29
CA THR A 542 23.92 -138.14 56.56
C THR A 542 24.78 -137.98 55.30
N GLU A 543 25.49 -136.87 55.02
CA GLU A 543 25.75 -135.59 55.73
C GLU A 543 26.40 -134.60 54.70
N LYS A 544 26.05 -133.29 54.64
CA LYS A 544 26.78 -132.10 55.19
C LYS A 544 28.00 -131.58 54.34
N PRO A 545 28.55 -130.35 54.57
CA PRO A 545 28.74 -129.36 53.48
C PRO A 545 30.18 -128.75 53.41
N ASN A 546 30.31 -127.40 53.21
CA ASN A 546 31.51 -126.52 53.31
C ASN A 546 32.41 -126.38 52.02
N THR A 547 33.19 -125.31 51.72
CA THR A 547 33.50 -123.96 52.32
C THR A 547 34.35 -123.06 51.37
N GLN A 548 34.39 -121.71 51.59
CA GLN A 548 35.57 -120.78 51.49
C GLN A 548 36.27 -120.51 50.12
N ASP A 549 37.11 -119.48 49.87
CA ASP A 549 37.42 -118.14 50.49
C ASP A 549 38.34 -117.26 49.54
N GLN A 550 38.44 -115.93 49.80
CA GLN A 550 39.65 -115.04 49.62
C GLN A 550 40.28 -114.81 48.20
N GLN A 551 41.15 -113.81 47.88
CA GLN A 551 41.38 -112.41 48.30
C GLN A 551 42.29 -111.63 47.27
N PHE A 552 42.13 -110.29 47.18
CA PHE A 552 43.09 -109.20 46.82
C PHE A 552 43.90 -109.06 45.49
N GLN A 553 43.79 -107.83 44.92
CA GLN A 553 44.79 -106.97 44.22
C GLN A 553 45.44 -107.46 42.88
N GLN A 554 45.74 -106.63 41.86
CA GLN A 554 45.91 -105.16 41.77
C GLN A 554 45.74 -104.62 40.31
N SER A 555 45.76 -103.29 40.15
CA SER A 555 46.18 -102.50 38.95
C SER A 555 45.18 -102.01 37.88
N ASN A 556 45.01 -100.68 37.86
CA ASN A 556 45.20 -99.76 36.73
C ASN A 556 44.81 -100.18 35.29
N LEU A 557 43.59 -99.82 34.88
CA LEU A 557 43.36 -99.08 33.62
C LEU A 557 42.18 -98.11 33.84
N VAL A 558 42.36 -96.83 33.53
CA VAL A 558 41.22 -95.94 33.27
C VAL A 558 40.63 -96.41 31.93
N PRO A 559 39.34 -96.73 31.83
CA PRO A 559 38.75 -97.19 30.58
C PRO A 559 38.97 -96.16 29.47
N TYR A 560 39.41 -96.63 28.29
CA TYR A 560 39.60 -95.81 27.09
C TYR A 560 38.37 -94.95 26.77
N GLU A 561 37.18 -95.48 27.03
CA GLU A 561 35.89 -94.81 26.92
C GLU A 561 35.81 -93.50 27.72
N LYS A 562 36.35 -93.45 28.95
CA LYS A 562 36.35 -92.21 29.76
C LYS A 562 37.33 -91.16 29.23
N PHE A 563 38.42 -91.62 28.60
CA PHE A 563 39.38 -90.73 27.96
C PHE A 563 38.83 -90.19 26.63
N SER A 564 38.09 -91.01 25.87
CA SER A 564 37.33 -90.57 24.70
C SER A 564 36.30 -89.51 25.09
N THR A 565 35.44 -89.76 26.10
CA THR A 565 34.43 -88.77 26.49
C THR A 565 35.02 -87.43 26.93
N VAL A 566 36.20 -87.42 27.57
CA VAL A 566 36.90 -86.18 27.93
C VAL A 566 37.50 -85.49 26.69
N PHE A 567 38.02 -86.23 25.71
CA PHE A 567 38.45 -85.65 24.44
C PHE A 567 37.28 -85.13 23.60
N ASP A 568 36.15 -85.84 23.57
CA ASP A 568 34.94 -85.44 22.85
C ASP A 568 34.30 -84.19 23.50
N GLU A 569 34.29 -84.12 24.83
CA GLU A 569 33.85 -82.94 25.59
C GLU A 569 34.81 -81.76 25.45
N LEU A 570 36.13 -81.99 25.43
CA LEU A 570 37.15 -80.96 25.19
C LEU A 570 37.07 -80.41 23.76
N ASN A 571 36.90 -81.27 22.75
CA ASN A 571 36.66 -80.85 21.36
C ASN A 571 35.33 -80.06 21.25
N SER A 572 34.29 -80.50 21.95
CA SER A 572 33.00 -79.79 22.01
C SER A 572 33.08 -78.46 22.79
N ALA A 573 34.03 -78.31 23.72
CA ALA A 573 34.33 -77.04 24.38
C ALA A 573 35.11 -76.10 23.44
N LEU A 574 36.14 -76.62 22.76
CA LEU A 574 36.95 -75.86 21.80
C LEU A 574 36.12 -75.35 20.62
N LEU A 575 35.20 -76.15 20.09
CA LEU A 575 34.27 -75.72 19.03
C LEU A 575 33.35 -74.59 19.52
N ARG A 576 32.79 -74.70 20.72
CA ARG A 576 31.97 -73.63 21.33
C ARG A 576 32.78 -72.35 21.58
N GLU A 577 34.05 -72.47 21.94
CA GLU A 577 34.95 -71.32 22.10
C GLU A 577 35.30 -70.67 20.76
N GLN A 578 35.51 -71.46 19.70
CA GLN A 578 35.70 -70.96 18.34
C GLN A 578 34.44 -70.26 17.80
N GLU A 579 33.24 -70.82 18.02
CA GLU A 579 31.96 -70.18 17.69
C GLU A 579 31.76 -68.87 18.47
N ALA A 580 32.08 -68.85 19.77
CA ALA A 580 32.02 -67.64 20.59
C ALA A 580 33.01 -66.57 20.12
N GLN A 581 34.21 -66.95 19.67
CA GLN A 581 35.20 -66.01 19.13
C GLN A 581 34.76 -65.43 17.77
N ILE A 582 34.11 -66.22 16.92
CA ILE A 582 33.50 -65.73 15.68
C ILE A 582 32.40 -64.71 16.00
N LEU A 583 31.49 -65.04 16.93
CA LEU A 583 30.42 -64.14 17.36
C LEU A 583 30.96 -62.83 17.98
N LEU A 584 32.04 -62.89 18.77
CA LEU A 584 32.71 -61.71 19.29
C LEU A 584 33.31 -60.83 18.19
N ASN A 585 33.91 -61.44 17.16
CA ASN A 585 34.45 -60.72 16.02
C ASN A 585 33.33 -60.07 15.19
N GLU A 586 32.19 -60.76 14.98
CA GLU A 586 31.00 -60.21 14.33
C GLU A 586 30.40 -59.04 15.12
N GLN A 587 30.28 -59.16 16.45
CA GLN A 587 29.81 -58.06 17.31
C GLN A 587 30.78 -56.87 17.29
N SER A 588 32.10 -57.11 17.29
CA SER A 588 33.12 -56.07 17.15
C SER A 588 33.00 -55.34 15.80
N GLN A 589 32.81 -56.08 14.71
CA GLN A 589 32.58 -55.50 13.38
C GLN A 589 31.28 -54.68 13.33
N GLN A 590 30.18 -55.19 13.90
CA GLN A 590 28.92 -54.44 14.00
C GLN A 590 29.07 -53.15 14.81
N LEU A 591 29.86 -53.16 15.89
CA LEU A 591 30.17 -51.96 16.68
C LEU A 591 31.03 -50.96 15.88
N LEU A 592 32.01 -51.42 15.09
CA LEU A 592 32.80 -50.55 14.22
C LEU A 592 31.94 -49.92 13.11
N GLU A 593 31.06 -50.69 12.47
CA GLU A 593 30.12 -50.16 11.48
C GLU A 593 29.13 -49.16 12.09
N LEU A 594 28.65 -49.42 13.31
CA LEU A 594 27.74 -48.53 14.03
C LEU A 594 28.45 -47.24 14.44
N ASN A 595 29.72 -47.33 14.89
CA ASN A 595 30.54 -46.16 15.19
C ASN A 595 30.80 -45.31 13.94
N TYR A 596 31.12 -45.93 12.80
CA TYR A 596 31.26 -45.23 11.52
C TYR A 596 29.96 -44.53 11.07
N LYS A 597 28.80 -45.17 11.27
CA LYS A 597 27.49 -44.56 11.00
C LYS A 597 27.19 -43.38 11.94
N ILE A 598 27.60 -43.45 13.21
CA ILE A 598 27.49 -42.34 14.16
C ILE A 598 28.41 -41.18 13.74
N GLU A 599 29.66 -41.45 13.35
CA GLU A 599 30.61 -40.43 12.90
C GLU A 599 30.11 -39.72 11.62
N LEU A 600 29.59 -40.49 10.65
CA LEU A 600 28.95 -39.94 9.45
C LEU A 600 27.73 -39.06 9.79
N HIS A 601 26.83 -39.53 10.67
CA HIS A 601 25.68 -38.72 11.10
C HIS A 601 26.10 -37.48 11.88
N SER A 602 27.15 -37.54 12.70
CA SER A 602 27.72 -36.39 13.40
C SER A 602 28.30 -35.36 12.44
N GLN A 603 28.95 -35.80 11.35
CA GLN A 603 29.42 -34.90 10.30
C GLN A 603 28.23 -34.27 9.54
N GLU A 604 27.24 -35.07 9.14
CA GLU A 604 26.04 -34.54 8.49
C GLU A 604 25.27 -33.55 9.38
N GLU A 605 25.24 -33.76 10.70
CA GLU A 605 24.62 -32.84 11.66
C GLU A 605 25.41 -31.54 11.75
N ALA A 606 26.75 -31.60 11.81
CA ALA A 606 27.61 -30.42 11.76
C ALA A 606 27.47 -29.62 10.44
N GLU A 607 27.32 -30.29 9.29
CA GLU A 607 27.07 -29.65 8.00
C GLU A 607 25.67 -29.01 7.94
N LYS A 608 24.64 -29.65 8.52
CA LYS A 608 23.30 -29.08 8.68
C LYS A 608 23.32 -27.85 9.59
N ASP A 609 24.02 -27.90 10.71
CA ASP A 609 24.18 -26.77 11.62
C ASP A 609 24.96 -25.60 10.99
N GLN A 610 26.00 -25.89 10.19
CA GLN A 610 26.69 -24.86 9.41
C GLN A 610 25.75 -24.19 8.40
N THR A 611 25.04 -24.97 7.59
CA THR A 611 24.11 -24.41 6.59
C THR A 611 22.94 -23.64 7.23
N LEU A 612 22.45 -24.10 8.39
CA LEU A 612 21.48 -23.34 9.20
C LEU A 612 22.07 -22.03 9.73
N SER A 613 23.32 -22.04 10.22
CA SER A 613 24.02 -20.83 10.69
C SER A 613 24.22 -19.81 9.56
N GLU A 614 24.63 -20.26 8.37
CA GLU A 614 24.75 -19.43 7.17
C GLU A 614 23.39 -18.87 6.72
N ALA A 615 22.33 -19.69 6.72
CA ALA A 615 20.97 -19.25 6.42
C ALA A 615 20.47 -18.20 7.43
N VAL A 616 20.67 -18.42 8.74
CA VAL A 616 20.33 -17.47 9.82
C VAL A 616 21.12 -16.17 9.65
N LYS A 617 22.40 -16.23 9.28
CA LYS A 617 23.21 -15.05 8.99
C LYS A 617 22.65 -14.27 7.80
N SER A 618 22.36 -14.91 6.68
CA SER A 618 21.76 -14.25 5.50
C SER A 618 20.37 -13.66 5.80
N PHE A 619 19.58 -14.31 6.66
CA PHE A 619 18.31 -13.77 7.16
C PHE A 619 18.52 -12.55 8.07
N SER A 620 19.58 -12.54 8.88
CA SER A 620 19.92 -11.37 9.70
C SER A 620 20.36 -10.18 8.84
N GLU A 621 21.11 -10.41 7.77
CA GLU A 621 21.57 -9.39 6.83
C GLU A 621 20.40 -8.81 6.03
N THR A 622 19.53 -9.65 5.46
CA THR A 622 18.32 -9.21 4.75
C THR A 622 17.33 -8.47 5.68
N LYS A 623 17.20 -8.90 6.94
CA LYS A 623 16.42 -8.19 7.97
C LYS A 623 17.01 -6.81 8.31
N MET A 624 18.33 -6.67 8.34
CA MET A 624 19.00 -5.39 8.56
C MET A 624 18.86 -4.46 7.36
N GLU A 625 18.96 -4.98 6.13
CA GLU A 625 18.72 -4.19 4.92
C GLU A 625 17.26 -3.76 4.80
N LEU A 626 16.29 -4.63 5.14
CA LEU A 626 14.88 -4.26 5.24
C LEU A 626 14.66 -3.10 6.21
N ARG A 627 15.35 -3.09 7.37
CA ARG A 627 15.32 -1.96 8.32
C ARG A 627 15.90 -0.67 7.73
N ARG A 628 16.99 -0.74 6.94
CA ARG A 628 17.53 0.44 6.24
C ARG A 628 16.55 0.96 5.19
N LYS A 629 15.90 0.08 4.42
CA LYS A 629 14.88 0.46 3.44
C LYS A 629 13.65 1.08 4.09
N ASP A 630 13.18 0.53 5.21
CA ASP A 630 12.06 1.06 6.00
C ASP A 630 12.37 2.44 6.61
N GLN A 631 13.61 2.66 7.07
CA GLN A 631 14.08 4.00 7.47
C GLN A 631 14.10 4.99 6.30
N SER A 632 14.64 4.58 5.15
CA SER A 632 14.67 5.41 3.93
C SER A 632 13.26 5.73 3.41
N PHE A 633 12.35 4.76 3.45
CA PHE A 633 10.94 4.95 3.11
C PHE A 633 10.25 5.94 4.06
N ARG A 634 10.49 5.84 5.38
CA ARG A 634 9.99 6.84 6.35
C ARG A 634 10.53 8.24 6.07
N GLN A 635 11.78 8.38 5.62
CA GLN A 635 12.33 9.68 5.22
C GLN A 635 11.67 10.21 3.93
N GLN A 636 11.49 9.37 2.92
CA GLN A 636 10.78 9.74 1.68
C GLN A 636 9.32 10.12 1.95
N ASN A 637 8.63 9.42 2.84
CA ASN A 637 7.25 9.74 3.21
C ASN A 637 7.13 11.10 3.91
N ARG A 638 8.12 11.51 4.73
CA ARG A 638 8.17 12.87 5.30
C ARG A 638 8.32 13.94 4.21
N LEU A 639 9.20 13.72 3.24
CA LEU A 639 9.38 14.62 2.10
C LEU A 639 8.12 14.71 1.23
N LEU A 640 7.40 13.60 1.04
CA LEU A 640 6.13 13.57 0.32
C LEU A 640 5.05 14.39 1.06
N MET A 641 4.88 14.17 2.36
CA MET A 641 3.97 14.97 3.20
C MET A 641 4.30 16.47 3.16
N GLN A 642 5.59 16.82 3.16
CA GLN A 642 6.03 18.23 3.03
C GLN A 642 5.66 18.81 1.65
N LEU A 643 5.89 18.07 0.57
CA LEU A 643 5.50 18.50 -0.79
C LEU A 643 3.98 18.63 -0.95
N GLU A 644 3.18 17.79 -0.30
CA GLU A 644 1.71 17.93 -0.27
C GLU A 644 1.28 19.19 0.50
N GLN A 645 1.93 19.51 1.62
CA GLN A 645 1.68 20.75 2.36
C GLN A 645 2.08 22.00 1.57
N ASP A 646 3.26 22.00 0.94
CA ASP A 646 3.72 23.12 0.11
C ASP A 646 2.85 23.29 -1.13
N LYS A 647 2.37 22.20 -1.74
CA LYS A 647 1.37 22.24 -2.81
C LYS A 647 0.09 22.95 -2.33
N HIS A 648 -0.47 22.57 -1.18
CA HIS A 648 -1.69 23.19 -0.66
C HIS A 648 -1.49 24.68 -0.33
N ARG A 649 -0.35 25.05 0.26
CA ARG A 649 0.02 26.46 0.50
C ARG A 649 0.09 27.27 -0.80
N LEU A 650 0.60 26.68 -1.89
CA LEU A 650 0.62 27.30 -3.21
C LEU A 650 -0.78 27.41 -3.83
N GLU A 651 -1.62 26.38 -3.70
CA GLU A 651 -3.03 26.42 -4.15
C GLU A 651 -3.83 27.52 -3.43
N GLU A 652 -3.65 27.69 -2.11
CA GLU A 652 -4.24 28.77 -1.32
C GLU A 652 -3.73 30.16 -1.75
N SER A 653 -2.42 30.30 -1.97
CA SER A 653 -1.80 31.56 -2.45
C SER A 653 -2.32 31.95 -3.83
N ILE A 654 -2.42 30.99 -4.77
CA ILE A 654 -2.99 31.22 -6.11
C ILE A 654 -4.46 31.62 -6.00
N SER A 655 -5.27 30.92 -5.18
CA SER A 655 -6.68 31.28 -4.96
C SER A 655 -6.84 32.69 -4.37
N SER A 656 -5.97 33.08 -3.45
CA SER A 656 -5.94 34.44 -2.88
C SER A 656 -5.58 35.49 -3.94
N ALA A 657 -4.54 35.24 -4.75
CA ALA A 657 -4.15 36.13 -5.85
C ALA A 657 -5.25 36.25 -6.93
N GLU A 658 -5.91 35.14 -7.30
CA GLU A 658 -7.07 35.17 -8.19
C GLU A 658 -8.24 35.95 -7.60
N ASN A 659 -8.53 35.80 -6.30
CA ASN A 659 -9.57 36.58 -5.63
C ASN A 659 -9.27 38.08 -5.71
N ALA A 660 -8.02 38.49 -5.44
CA ALA A 660 -7.56 39.88 -5.55
C ALA A 660 -7.62 40.43 -6.99
N LEU A 661 -7.25 39.63 -7.99
CA LEU A 661 -7.40 39.99 -9.40
C LEU A 661 -8.88 40.13 -9.80
N ARG A 662 -9.75 39.25 -9.30
CA ARG A 662 -11.20 39.33 -9.53
C ARG A 662 -11.83 40.54 -8.84
N THR A 663 -11.35 41.00 -7.69
CA THR A 663 -11.82 42.27 -7.08
C THR A 663 -11.32 43.48 -7.86
N ALA A 664 -10.03 43.53 -8.21
CA ALA A 664 -9.47 44.63 -9.02
C ALA A 664 -10.15 44.77 -10.39
N ALA A 665 -10.51 43.66 -11.04
CA ALA A 665 -11.27 43.66 -12.29
C ALA A 665 -12.69 44.25 -12.12
N ARG A 666 -13.38 43.93 -11.01
CA ARG A 666 -14.70 44.52 -10.68
C ARG A 666 -14.60 46.01 -10.38
N GLU A 667 -13.58 46.43 -9.63
CA GLU A 667 -13.34 47.85 -9.33
C GLU A 667 -13.10 48.66 -10.60
N LYS A 668 -12.30 48.12 -11.53
CA LYS A 668 -12.11 48.68 -12.87
C LYS A 668 -13.42 48.80 -13.66
N GLU A 669 -14.27 47.78 -13.62
CA GLU A 669 -15.59 47.79 -14.29
C GLU A 669 -16.56 48.82 -13.68
N VAL A 670 -16.59 48.94 -12.34
CA VAL A 670 -17.36 49.96 -11.63
C VAL A 670 -16.89 51.36 -12.01
N LEU A 671 -15.56 51.58 -12.06
CA LEU A 671 -14.99 52.85 -12.51
C LEU A 671 -15.38 53.17 -13.96
N THR A 672 -15.31 52.20 -14.89
CA THR A 672 -15.73 52.44 -16.28
C THR A 672 -17.20 52.78 -16.40
N ASN A 673 -18.06 52.12 -15.64
CA ASN A 673 -19.50 52.38 -15.66
C ASN A 673 -19.84 53.74 -15.03
N TYR A 674 -19.12 54.16 -13.98
CA TYR A 674 -19.20 55.53 -13.47
C TYR A 674 -18.77 56.57 -14.52
N MET A 675 -17.62 56.36 -15.18
CA MET A 675 -17.13 57.27 -16.22
C MET A 675 -18.08 57.34 -17.43
N LYS A 676 -18.71 56.23 -17.84
CA LYS A 676 -19.77 56.22 -18.86
C LYS A 676 -20.98 57.07 -18.44
N SER A 677 -21.40 56.96 -17.18
CA SER A 677 -22.49 57.78 -16.65
C SER A 677 -22.12 59.28 -16.68
N VAL A 678 -20.92 59.64 -16.25
CA VAL A 678 -20.45 61.04 -16.30
C VAL A 678 -20.36 61.53 -17.75
N ALA A 679 -19.78 60.76 -18.66
CA ALA A 679 -19.74 61.08 -20.09
C ALA A 679 -21.15 61.30 -20.69
N ALA A 680 -22.14 60.47 -20.33
CA ALA A 680 -23.52 60.64 -20.76
C ALA A 680 -24.19 61.91 -20.19
N THR A 681 -23.92 62.27 -18.92
CA THR A 681 -24.43 63.54 -18.36
C THR A 681 -23.81 64.76 -19.03
N VAL A 682 -22.51 64.73 -19.33
CA VAL A 682 -21.80 65.77 -20.09
C VAL A 682 -22.38 65.90 -21.49
N GLN A 683 -22.56 64.79 -22.22
CA GLN A 683 -23.18 64.82 -23.55
C GLN A 683 -24.62 65.37 -23.50
N LYS A 684 -25.43 64.99 -22.49
CA LYS A 684 -26.77 65.56 -22.29
C LYS A 684 -26.76 67.07 -22.01
N MET A 685 -25.82 67.56 -21.20
CA MET A 685 -25.63 68.99 -20.94
C MET A 685 -25.22 69.76 -22.21
N ARG A 686 -24.33 69.17 -23.02
CA ARG A 686 -23.93 69.69 -24.33
C ARG A 686 -25.12 69.82 -25.28
N ASP A 687 -25.97 68.79 -25.35
CA ASP A 687 -27.15 68.76 -26.22
C ASP A 687 -28.26 69.72 -25.75
N GLN A 688 -28.49 69.85 -24.44
CA GLN A 688 -29.39 70.87 -23.89
C GLN A 688 -28.87 72.30 -24.15
N THR A 689 -27.56 72.51 -24.06
CA THR A 689 -26.98 73.85 -24.29
C THR A 689 -26.93 74.19 -25.78
N SER A 690 -26.71 73.22 -26.67
CA SER A 690 -26.76 73.42 -28.12
C SER A 690 -28.18 73.71 -28.62
N LEU A 691 -29.21 73.07 -28.05
CA LEU A 691 -30.62 73.39 -28.32
C LEU A 691 -30.98 74.82 -27.92
N SER A 692 -30.34 75.40 -26.89
CA SER A 692 -30.58 76.80 -26.50
C SER A 692 -29.98 77.85 -27.46
N ARG A 693 -29.23 77.43 -28.49
CA ARG A 693 -28.36 78.30 -29.33
C ARG A 693 -29.04 78.93 -30.57
N VAL A 694 -30.30 78.60 -30.87
CA VAL A 694 -30.90 78.78 -32.21
C VAL A 694 -31.11 80.25 -32.66
N VAL A 695 -31.00 81.27 -31.81
CA VAL A 695 -31.46 82.64 -32.13
C VAL A 695 -30.36 83.68 -32.43
N THR A 696 -29.08 83.47 -32.07
CA THR A 696 -28.09 84.57 -32.10
C THR A 696 -26.77 84.24 -32.81
N SER A 697 -26.76 84.32 -34.15
CA SER A 697 -25.54 84.32 -34.97
C SER A 697 -25.37 85.61 -35.78
N ARG A 698 -24.53 86.54 -35.28
CA ARG A 698 -23.77 87.43 -36.17
C ARG A 698 -22.46 87.91 -35.55
N GLN A 699 -21.44 87.80 -36.39
CA GLN A 699 -20.11 88.42 -36.41
C GLN A 699 -19.15 88.21 -35.22
N ASP A 700 -17.97 87.75 -35.59
CA ASP A 700 -16.80 87.48 -34.76
C ASP A 700 -15.99 88.76 -34.50
N VAL A 701 -15.63 89.00 -33.23
CA VAL A 701 -14.34 89.60 -32.83
C VAL A 701 -13.89 88.89 -31.55
N THR A 702 -12.61 88.58 -31.47
CA THR A 702 -11.99 87.73 -30.44
C THR A 702 -11.61 88.49 -29.16
N PHE A 703 -11.85 87.86 -28.00
CA PHE A 703 -11.10 88.11 -26.77
C PHE A 703 -10.69 86.77 -26.10
N GLN A 704 -9.59 86.82 -25.33
CA GLN A 704 -8.86 85.64 -24.90
C GLN A 704 -9.28 85.16 -23.50
N LEU A 705 -9.95 84.01 -23.45
CA LEU A 705 -9.73 83.02 -22.38
C LEU A 705 -8.72 81.98 -22.91
N PRO A 706 -8.04 81.21 -22.03
CA PRO A 706 -7.07 80.21 -22.45
C PRO A 706 -7.63 79.24 -23.49
N ASN A 707 -6.93 79.14 -24.63
CA ASN A 707 -7.24 78.19 -25.69
C ASN A 707 -6.72 76.79 -25.29
N LEU A 708 -7.57 76.00 -24.62
CA LEU A 708 -7.42 74.55 -24.59
C LEU A 708 -7.75 73.99 -25.98
N SER A 709 -6.78 74.02 -26.88
CA SER A 709 -6.98 73.55 -28.27
C SER A 709 -7.16 72.03 -28.30
N PRO A 710 -7.97 71.46 -29.22
CA PRO A 710 -8.23 70.01 -29.28
C PRO A 710 -7.01 69.14 -29.68
N LYS A 711 -5.84 69.75 -29.93
CA LYS A 711 -4.67 69.13 -30.58
C LYS A 711 -3.86 68.14 -29.72
N MET A 712 -4.28 67.82 -28.50
CA MET A 712 -3.60 66.82 -27.66
C MET A 712 -4.07 65.36 -27.90
N PHE A 713 -4.99 65.12 -28.84
CA PHE A 713 -5.56 63.78 -29.10
C PHE A 713 -5.51 63.33 -30.57
N GLU A 714 -4.67 63.96 -31.41
CA GLU A 714 -4.46 63.58 -32.82
C GLU A 714 -3.03 63.04 -33.05
N THR A 715 -2.60 62.03 -32.28
CA THR A 715 -1.50 61.12 -32.65
C THR A 715 -1.52 59.85 -31.80
N GLU A 716 -1.05 58.75 -32.40
CA GLU A 716 -0.82 57.41 -31.84
C GLU A 716 -2.04 56.52 -31.59
N ASP A 717 -2.13 55.47 -32.42
CA ASP A 717 -3.06 54.34 -32.34
C ASP A 717 -2.76 53.43 -31.14
N PHE A 718 -2.87 53.97 -29.92
CA PHE A 718 -2.94 53.13 -28.74
C PHE A 718 -4.23 52.30 -28.79
N THR A 719 -4.07 50.98 -28.78
CA THR A 719 -5.13 49.98 -28.58
C THR A 719 -5.64 50.00 -27.13
N GLY A 720 -6.07 51.18 -26.68
CA GLY A 720 -6.64 51.39 -25.37
C GLY A 720 -7.98 50.68 -25.24
N GLY A 721 -8.15 49.94 -24.13
CA GLY A 721 -9.42 49.27 -23.82
C GLY A 721 -10.58 50.27 -23.64
N SER A 722 -11.78 49.73 -23.44
CA SER A 722 -13.04 50.48 -23.28
C SER A 722 -12.92 51.74 -22.41
N ASP A 723 -12.18 51.63 -21.32
CA ASP A 723 -11.91 52.64 -20.32
C ASP A 723 -11.32 53.92 -20.93
N PHE A 724 -10.31 53.78 -21.78
CA PHE A 724 -9.65 54.89 -22.45
C PHE A 724 -10.60 55.62 -23.42
N THR A 725 -11.41 54.87 -24.18
CA THR A 725 -12.40 55.44 -25.10
C THR A 725 -13.47 56.25 -24.35
N VAL A 726 -13.86 55.80 -23.14
CA VAL A 726 -14.80 56.52 -22.27
C VAL A 726 -14.17 57.79 -21.69
N CYS A 727 -12.90 57.74 -21.25
CA CYS A 727 -12.14 58.93 -20.83
C CYS A 727 -12.09 59.98 -21.96
N GLN A 728 -11.71 59.56 -23.16
CA GLN A 728 -11.58 60.43 -24.34
C GLN A 728 -12.94 61.06 -24.71
N SER A 729 -14.02 60.28 -24.68
CA SER A 729 -15.39 60.77 -24.88
C SER A 729 -15.79 61.82 -23.84
N MET A 730 -15.49 61.59 -22.57
CA MET A 730 -15.82 62.51 -21.47
C MET A 730 -15.06 63.84 -21.62
N ILE A 731 -13.75 63.78 -21.88
CA ILE A 731 -12.89 64.97 -22.04
C ILE A 731 -13.34 65.80 -23.25
N LYS A 732 -13.65 65.14 -24.39
CA LYS A 732 -14.16 65.80 -25.59
C LYS A 732 -15.50 66.49 -25.34
N GLY A 733 -16.43 65.82 -24.65
CA GLY A 733 -17.71 66.42 -24.25
C GLY A 733 -17.54 67.63 -23.34
N PHE A 734 -16.60 67.60 -22.39
CA PHE A 734 -16.31 68.72 -21.49
C PHE A 734 -15.70 69.92 -22.24
N LEU A 735 -14.73 69.67 -23.13
CA LEU A 735 -14.15 70.70 -24.01
C LEU A 735 -15.22 71.39 -24.86
N ASP A 736 -16.16 70.63 -25.41
CA ASP A 736 -17.27 71.20 -26.20
C ASP A 736 -18.21 72.07 -25.35
N ILE A 737 -18.54 71.67 -24.11
CA ILE A 737 -19.31 72.53 -23.19
C ILE A 737 -18.53 73.80 -22.85
N TYR A 738 -17.23 73.69 -22.56
CA TYR A 738 -16.37 74.85 -22.26
C TYR A 738 -16.33 75.83 -23.45
N GLN A 739 -16.20 75.31 -24.68
CA GLN A 739 -16.27 76.10 -25.91
C GLN A 739 -17.61 76.83 -26.04
N ILE A 740 -18.74 76.13 -25.77
CA ILE A 740 -20.08 76.72 -25.81
C ILE A 740 -20.24 77.81 -24.74
N ALA A 741 -19.84 77.53 -23.49
CA ALA A 741 -19.90 78.49 -22.39
C ALA A 741 -19.10 79.76 -22.69
N ARG A 742 -17.89 79.62 -23.26
CA ARG A 742 -17.07 80.74 -23.72
C ARG A 742 -17.78 81.58 -24.80
N THR A 743 -18.40 80.94 -25.80
CA THR A 743 -19.16 81.70 -26.82
C THR A 743 -20.38 82.43 -26.25
N LYS A 744 -21.03 81.87 -25.21
CA LYS A 744 -22.15 82.50 -24.52
C LYS A 744 -21.69 83.69 -23.67
N ALA A 745 -20.56 83.59 -22.97
CA ALA A 745 -19.97 84.71 -22.23
C ALA A 745 -19.64 85.89 -23.18
N ALA A 746 -18.97 85.61 -24.30
CA ALA A 746 -18.65 86.63 -25.31
C ALA A 746 -19.89 87.23 -26.02
N ALA A 747 -21.04 86.53 -26.02
CA ALA A 747 -22.31 87.10 -26.48
C ALA A 747 -22.90 88.06 -25.44
N LEU A 748 -22.94 87.66 -24.17
CA LEU A 748 -23.44 88.49 -23.06
C LEU A 748 -22.57 89.73 -22.83
N GLU A 749 -21.25 89.64 -23.00
CA GLU A 749 -20.35 90.81 -22.94
C GLU A 749 -20.65 91.82 -24.05
N ARG A 750 -20.88 91.35 -25.28
CA ARG A 750 -21.32 92.23 -26.40
C ARG A 750 -22.67 92.87 -26.11
N GLU A 751 -23.60 92.13 -25.53
CA GLU A 751 -24.91 92.65 -25.10
C GLU A 751 -24.77 93.71 -23.99
N ILE A 752 -23.90 93.49 -22.99
CA ILE A 752 -23.57 94.49 -21.95
C ILE A 752 -22.94 95.74 -22.57
N VAL A 753 -22.02 95.60 -23.52
CA VAL A 753 -21.42 96.74 -24.24
C VAL A 753 -22.47 97.47 -25.08
N PHE A 754 -23.39 96.77 -25.73
CA PHE A 754 -24.51 97.38 -26.45
C PHE A 754 -25.45 98.14 -25.50
N HIS A 755 -25.84 97.55 -24.37
CA HIS A 755 -26.64 98.22 -23.35
C HIS A 755 -25.92 99.44 -22.77
N LYS A 756 -24.60 99.36 -22.52
CA LYS A 756 -23.79 100.53 -22.10
C LYS A 756 -23.82 101.64 -23.16
N LYS A 757 -23.66 101.30 -24.46
CA LYS A 757 -23.77 102.26 -25.57
C LYS A 757 -25.16 102.89 -25.66
N HIS A 758 -26.22 102.08 -25.53
CA HIS A 758 -27.60 102.56 -25.50
C HIS A 758 -27.85 103.49 -24.30
N ILE A 759 -27.37 103.15 -23.10
CA ILE A 759 -27.44 104.02 -21.91
C ILE A 759 -26.69 105.33 -22.13
N THR A 760 -25.51 105.32 -22.78
CA THR A 760 -24.80 106.57 -23.11
C THR A 760 -25.53 107.41 -24.15
N ALA A 761 -26.16 106.78 -25.15
CA ALA A 761 -27.01 107.48 -26.12
C ALA A 761 -28.21 108.12 -25.41
N LEU A 762 -28.95 107.37 -24.60
CA LEU A 762 -30.08 107.86 -23.80
C LEU A 762 -29.67 109.01 -22.87
N LYS A 763 -28.47 108.95 -22.25
CA LYS A 763 -27.92 110.05 -21.45
C LYS A 763 -27.62 111.29 -22.29
N SER A 764 -27.11 111.15 -23.51
CA SER A 764 -26.89 112.28 -24.43
C SER A 764 -28.19 112.88 -24.99
N GLU A 765 -29.22 112.05 -25.23
CA GLU A 765 -30.57 112.51 -25.58
C GLU A 765 -31.23 113.25 -24.40
N LEU A 766 -31.08 112.74 -23.16
CA LEU A 766 -31.55 113.42 -21.96
C LEU A 766 -30.82 114.75 -21.74
N GLN A 767 -29.50 114.80 -21.90
CA GLN A 767 -28.75 116.06 -21.83
C GLN A 767 -29.17 117.07 -22.91
N THR A 768 -29.41 116.61 -24.15
CA THR A 768 -29.90 117.49 -25.22
C THR A 768 -31.37 117.90 -25.04
N ALA A 769 -32.20 117.09 -24.38
CA ALA A 769 -33.55 117.48 -23.94
C ALA A 769 -33.49 118.55 -22.84
N CYS A 770 -32.69 118.35 -21.78
CA CYS A 770 -32.46 119.36 -20.73
C CYS A 770 -31.90 120.67 -21.30
N LEU A 771 -31.06 120.62 -22.35
CA LEU A 771 -30.56 121.80 -23.07
C LEU A 771 -31.61 122.49 -23.97
N ARG A 772 -32.65 121.78 -24.41
CA ARG A 772 -33.83 122.39 -25.06
C ARG A 772 -34.73 123.07 -24.02
N GLU A 773 -34.91 122.43 -22.87
CA GLU A 773 -35.76 122.92 -21.78
C GLU A 773 -35.16 124.18 -21.09
N THR A 774 -33.85 124.19 -20.83
CA THR A 774 -33.13 125.37 -20.31
C THR A 774 -33.06 126.54 -21.30
N LYS A 775 -33.34 126.34 -22.60
CA LYS A 775 -33.56 127.44 -23.56
C LYS A 775 -34.99 127.99 -23.54
N SER A 776 -35.94 127.33 -22.87
CA SER A 776 -37.34 127.75 -22.77
C SER A 776 -37.70 128.46 -21.46
N LEU A 777 -36.83 128.40 -20.44
CA LEU A 777 -36.98 129.09 -19.17
C LEU A 777 -35.98 130.26 -19.06
N SER A 778 -36.46 131.42 -19.47
CA SER A 778 -35.70 132.65 -19.63
C SER A 778 -35.49 133.45 -18.33
N LEU A 779 -34.35 134.16 -18.26
CA LEU A 779 -34.32 135.59 -17.89
C LEU A 779 -34.80 136.00 -16.47
N ALA A 780 -33.93 135.84 -15.46
CA ALA A 780 -33.88 136.68 -14.24
C ALA A 780 -32.46 136.59 -13.62
N LYS A 781 -31.48 137.39 -14.05
CA LYS A 781 -31.06 138.71 -13.53
C LYS A 781 -30.70 138.79 -12.02
N LEU A 782 -29.38 138.97 -11.77
CA LEU A 782 -28.71 139.64 -10.63
C LEU A 782 -28.97 139.07 -9.20
N ASP A 783 -28.16 139.24 -8.14
CA ASP A 783 -26.71 139.51 -7.89
C ASP A 783 -26.51 139.38 -6.35
N ALA A 784 -25.33 139.16 -5.75
CA ALA A 784 -24.01 138.70 -6.20
C ALA A 784 -23.15 138.28 -4.95
N SER A 785 -21.95 137.74 -5.19
CA SER A 785 -20.77 137.66 -4.27
C SER A 785 -20.96 137.25 -2.79
N ALA A 786 -20.48 136.06 -2.42
CA ALA A 786 -19.40 135.87 -1.42
C ALA A 786 -19.02 134.38 -1.24
N LEU A 787 -17.71 134.09 -1.27
CA LEU A 787 -17.11 132.88 -0.67
C LEU A 787 -17.15 133.01 0.88
N PRO A 788 -17.16 131.92 1.68
CA PRO A 788 -16.02 130.99 1.70
C PRO A 788 -16.29 129.50 2.04
N SER A 789 -15.19 128.75 1.94
CA SER A 789 -14.80 127.46 2.53
C SER A 789 -15.61 126.88 3.71
N SER A 790 -15.51 125.53 3.80
CA SER A 790 -15.81 124.66 4.95
C SER A 790 -17.30 124.30 5.09
N GLY A 791 -17.72 123.03 5.17
CA GLY A 791 -17.00 121.75 5.13
C GLY A 791 -17.65 120.76 6.10
N PHE A 792 -18.14 119.60 5.61
CA PHE A 792 -18.60 118.51 6.48
C PHE A 792 -18.41 117.13 5.82
N LEU A 793 -17.37 116.44 6.31
CA LEU A 793 -17.21 114.97 6.43
C LEU A 793 -17.37 114.08 5.18
N GLN A 794 -16.28 114.09 4.40
CA GLN A 794 -15.50 112.90 4.05
C GLN A 794 -15.86 111.60 4.81
N LEU A 795 -16.31 110.56 4.08
CA LEU A 795 -16.15 109.16 4.50
C LEU A 795 -14.91 108.59 3.81
N GLN A 796 -14.07 107.93 4.60
CA GLN A 796 -12.68 107.62 4.29
C GLN A 796 -12.53 106.27 3.59
N ALA A 797 -11.47 106.11 2.79
CA ALA A 797 -11.14 104.87 2.10
C ALA A 797 -10.24 103.95 2.96
N GLU A 798 -10.28 102.65 2.62
CA GLU A 798 -9.30 101.60 2.99
C GLU A 798 -9.21 101.18 4.47
N PRO A 799 -8.58 100.02 4.83
CA PRO A 799 -7.60 99.23 4.04
C PRO A 799 -7.80 97.69 3.99
N ASP A 800 -6.91 97.04 3.23
CA ASP A 800 -6.56 95.62 3.36
C ASP A 800 -5.97 95.30 4.76
N PHE A 801 -6.23 94.10 5.29
CA PHE A 801 -5.32 93.46 6.25
C PHE A 801 -5.34 91.94 6.16
N SER A 802 -4.14 91.35 6.13
CA SER A 802 -3.90 89.90 6.16
C SER A 802 -3.81 89.37 7.60
N GLN A 803 -4.21 88.11 7.81
CA GLN A 803 -3.92 87.29 9.02
C GLN A 803 -4.56 87.85 10.33
N SER A 804 -4.95 87.08 11.34
CA SER A 804 -4.37 85.87 11.90
C SER A 804 -5.33 85.27 12.95
N TYR A 805 -5.42 83.93 13.04
CA TYR A 805 -5.72 83.13 14.25
C TYR A 805 -6.83 83.57 15.24
N MET A 806 -7.83 82.70 15.45
CA MET A 806 -8.03 82.08 16.77
C MET A 806 -8.86 80.79 16.68
N ASN A 807 -8.14 79.71 16.96
CA ASN A 807 -8.56 78.42 17.47
C ASN A 807 -9.83 78.45 18.36
N PHE A 808 -10.78 77.55 18.07
CA PHE A 808 -11.52 76.86 19.13
C PHE A 808 -11.30 75.35 19.02
N SER A 809 -10.75 74.77 20.08
CA SER A 809 -10.25 73.40 20.15
C SER A 809 -11.05 72.55 21.13
N HIS A 810 -11.52 71.39 20.67
CA HIS A 810 -11.76 70.18 21.47
C HIS A 810 -11.58 69.01 20.50
N VAL A 811 -10.46 68.28 20.45
CA VAL A 811 -9.78 67.48 21.51
C VAL A 811 -10.60 66.28 21.96
N ASN A 812 -10.52 65.19 21.18
CA ASN A 812 -10.08 63.86 21.62
C ASN A 812 -9.83 63.02 20.36
N SER A 813 -8.63 62.52 20.05
CA SER A 813 -7.60 61.85 20.88
C SER A 813 -8.03 60.48 21.40
N ARG A 814 -8.23 59.55 20.46
CA ARG A 814 -7.81 58.15 20.63
C ARG A 814 -6.90 57.77 19.47
N THR A 815 -5.62 58.02 19.68
CA THR A 815 -4.58 56.99 19.66
C THR A 815 -4.86 55.80 18.74
N PHE A 816 -4.33 55.87 17.51
CA PHE A 816 -4.00 54.66 16.77
C PHE A 816 -2.89 53.95 17.54
N GLN A 817 -3.24 52.97 18.38
CA GLN A 817 -2.30 51.93 18.73
C GLN A 817 -2.08 51.02 17.50
N PRO A 818 -0.85 50.53 17.27
CA PRO A 818 -0.64 49.52 16.26
C PRO A 818 -1.41 48.26 16.66
N ILE A 819 -2.17 47.69 15.72
CA ILE A 819 -2.68 46.33 15.90
C ILE A 819 -1.52 45.39 15.63
N ASP A 820 -1.03 44.77 16.70
CA ASP A 820 0.07 43.81 16.67
C ASP A 820 -0.29 42.61 15.77
N PHE A 821 0.31 42.56 14.57
CA PHE A 821 0.49 41.30 13.86
C PHE A 821 1.71 40.57 14.43
N SER A 822 1.51 39.90 15.56
CA SER A 822 2.49 38.96 16.10
C SER A 822 2.17 37.52 15.68
N SER A 823 3.06 36.99 14.85
CA SER A 823 3.45 35.58 14.69
C SER A 823 2.40 34.45 14.81
N ALA A 824 2.22 33.76 13.68
CA ALA A 824 2.36 32.30 13.62
C ALA A 824 2.89 31.88 12.24
N SER A 825 4.09 32.37 11.88
CA SER A 825 4.79 32.00 10.65
C SER A 825 5.80 30.88 10.90
N ASP A 826 5.34 29.62 10.93
CA ASP A 826 6.22 28.46 10.72
C ASP A 826 6.36 28.20 9.22
N LEU A 827 7.30 28.96 8.65
CA LEU A 827 7.82 28.81 7.29
C LEU A 827 9.29 28.41 7.39
N THR A 828 9.56 27.12 7.50
CA THR A 828 10.91 26.58 7.41
C THR A 828 11.43 26.66 5.98
N SER A 829 12.21 27.70 5.69
CA SER A 829 13.01 27.79 4.47
C SER A 829 14.20 26.81 4.48
N ALA A 830 14.23 25.90 3.51
CA ALA A 830 15.43 25.30 2.89
C ALA A 830 14.95 24.62 1.58
N THR A 831 15.15 25.16 0.39
CA THR A 831 16.43 25.40 -0.32
C THR A 831 17.23 24.12 -0.52
N MET A 832 17.49 23.77 -1.78
CA MET A 832 18.46 22.75 -2.16
C MET A 832 19.89 23.21 -1.82
N GLN A 833 20.74 22.32 -1.30
CA GLN A 833 22.07 22.14 -1.91
C GLN A 833 22.75 20.81 -1.55
N GLU A 834 23.38 20.24 -2.59
CA GLU A 834 24.59 19.41 -2.61
C GLU A 834 24.78 18.22 -1.64
N LEU A 835 24.88 17.04 -2.27
CA LEU A 835 25.70 15.95 -1.72
C LEU A 835 27.18 16.39 -1.68
N PRO A 836 27.94 16.02 -0.64
CA PRO A 836 29.39 16.18 -0.66
C PRO A 836 30.01 15.19 -1.64
N ALA A 837 30.93 15.68 -2.48
CA ALA A 837 31.92 14.82 -3.09
C ALA A 837 32.82 14.21 -2.00
N LYS A 838 33.04 12.89 -2.05
CA LYS A 838 34.10 12.22 -1.31
C LYS A 838 34.92 11.33 -2.23
N THR A 839 36.19 11.67 -2.33
CA THR A 839 37.30 10.74 -2.10
C THR A 839 37.13 10.02 -0.75
#